data_AF-A0A7J7I8W5-F1
#
_entry.id   AF-A0A7J7I8W5-F1
#
_cell.length_a   1.000
_cell.length_b   1.000
_cell.length_c   1.000
_cell.angle_alpha   90.00
_cell.angle_beta   90.00
_cell.angle_gamma   90.00
#
_symmetry.space_group_name_H-M   'P 1'
#
loop_
_entity.id
_entity.type
_entity.pdbx_description
1 polymer ?
#
loop_
_entity_poly.entity_id
_entity_poly.type
_entity_poly.pdbx_seq_one_letter_code
_entity_poly.pdbx_strand_id
1 'polypeptide(L)'
;MKGEGKMVFKSKLKWVGLVGLVLSAFSIFTHFLLARYTEQGISEFQASITIFSWRPLFENADLSTNSPLYRRLWGPGRQLEYIYPHANPRGNYNAAPVVQANGFVFVRIRGGFHEIRNSVFSMQICDVVVISRLLNATLVIPEIQSTTSSKGISSEFKSFAYLYDEDQFIAALAKDVTIVKTLPKNLKGARRKKEIPMFRVPYSASPYFYLRHVLPVLNKHSVVELVISDGGCLQAILPHHLEEYQRLRCRVSFHALRFRQEVQELATKILNRLRAPGRPFIAYYPGMTRDALAYYGCAELFQDVHTELIQHRRSWMIKRGIVKGKLSVNSAEQRLNGSCPLMPEEVGILLRAYGYSWDTIIYVSGGEIFGGQKKLIPLHGMFENVVDRTSLSTAWELSGIYGHEANLVDKYPRTRSFVKEETRLEAWKTSGPRPRPLPPPPARPKYPYNIEGWWGWVAESDNEPESTVMELRMTAHKLLWEAIDYTICVEADVFVPGFDRDGKGRPNFASLVMGHRLYQSAASKTYRLDRREVVKLLEEIRDHLYQANHTWITSVRKHLRKTLLEGLKDESTSSKPLSFLSHPLPECSCLRYGTTETSFQASSPSTQLQVEAALGVTHRCPAWMDGDSISQSREKETEEDLDEDDSTSSGLFFWHSVGNHGGGEVNNKEETQMEDQEELEGADR
;
A
#
# COMPACT_ATOMS: atom_id res chain seq x y z
N MET A 1 34.72 -26.37 85.24
CA MET A 1 33.44 -26.91 84.73
C MET A 1 32.43 -25.77 84.86
N LYS A 2 31.72 -25.26 83.85
CA LYS A 2 31.11 -25.83 82.66
C LYS A 2 31.04 -24.71 81.60
N GLY A 3 31.61 -24.97 80.43
CA GLY A 3 31.35 -24.20 79.23
C GLY A 3 30.50 -25.05 78.30
N GLU A 4 29.20 -24.85 78.28
CA GLU A 4 28.28 -25.42 77.30
C GLU A 4 27.13 -24.45 77.11
N GLY A 5 27.13 -23.68 76.02
CA GLY A 5 26.04 -22.75 75.73
C GLY A 5 26.20 -21.93 74.45
N LYS A 6 27.44 -21.73 73.97
CA LYS A 6 27.68 -20.91 72.76
C LYS A 6 27.70 -21.66 71.43
N MET A 7 27.67 -23.01 71.41
CA MET A 7 27.77 -23.77 70.17
C MET A 7 26.43 -24.11 69.49
N VAL A 8 25.30 -24.04 70.21
CA VAL A 8 23.99 -24.50 69.68
C VAL A 8 23.31 -23.43 68.78
N PHE A 9 23.51 -22.13 69.06
CA PHE A 9 22.84 -21.05 68.32
C PHE A 9 23.40 -20.80 66.90
N LYS A 10 24.70 -21.06 66.66
CA LYS A 10 25.29 -20.94 65.30
C LYS A 10 24.80 -22.03 64.34
N SER A 11 24.39 -23.19 64.85
CA SER A 11 23.86 -24.29 64.03
C SER A 11 22.42 -24.01 63.56
N LYS A 12 21.58 -23.44 64.43
CA LYS A 12 20.18 -23.10 64.08
C LYS A 12 20.07 -22.01 63.02
N LEU A 13 20.94 -21.00 63.04
CA LEU A 13 20.91 -19.93 62.04
C LEU A 13 21.32 -20.42 60.64
N LYS A 14 22.28 -21.36 60.56
CA LYS A 14 22.66 -22.02 59.30
C LYS A 14 21.54 -22.90 58.76
N TRP A 15 20.80 -23.58 59.64
CA TRP A 15 19.61 -24.35 59.27
C TRP A 15 18.47 -23.47 58.77
N VAL A 16 18.23 -22.31 59.40
CA VAL A 16 17.23 -21.34 58.92
C VAL A 16 17.62 -20.78 57.54
N GLY A 17 18.91 -20.50 57.32
CA GLY A 17 19.41 -20.11 56.01
C GLY A 17 19.26 -21.20 54.94
N LEU A 18 19.56 -22.45 55.29
CA LEU A 18 19.41 -23.60 54.38
C LEU A 18 17.94 -23.86 54.03
N VAL A 19 17.05 -23.79 55.03
CA VAL A 19 15.60 -23.93 54.83
C VAL A 19 15.05 -22.79 53.98
N GLY A 20 15.51 -21.55 54.19
CA GLY A 20 15.15 -20.41 53.35
C GLY A 20 15.61 -20.57 51.90
N LEU A 21 16.80 -21.11 51.67
CA LEU A 21 17.33 -21.36 50.32
C LEU A 21 16.56 -22.50 49.62
N VAL A 22 16.21 -23.57 50.36
CA VAL A 22 15.37 -24.66 49.84
C VAL A 22 13.97 -24.15 49.52
N LEU A 23 13.35 -23.33 50.37
CA LEU A 23 12.03 -22.74 50.10
C LEU A 23 12.07 -21.77 48.91
N SER A 24 13.14 -21.00 48.74
CA SER A 24 13.34 -20.13 47.58
C SER A 24 13.51 -20.93 46.30
N ALA A 25 14.31 -22.01 46.33
CA ALA A 25 14.45 -22.92 45.20
C ALA A 25 13.13 -23.62 44.86
N PHE A 26 12.34 -24.02 45.88
CA PHE A 26 11.02 -24.60 45.68
C PHE A 26 10.04 -23.57 45.09
N SER A 27 10.08 -22.31 45.54
CA SER A 27 9.28 -21.22 44.97
C SER A 27 9.65 -20.90 43.53
N ILE A 28 10.94 -20.91 43.18
CA ILE A 28 11.41 -20.72 41.82
C ILE A 28 10.99 -21.91 40.96
N PHE A 29 11.11 -23.13 41.47
CA PHE A 29 10.69 -24.35 40.78
C PHE A 29 9.17 -24.40 40.59
N THR A 30 8.37 -23.98 41.56
CA THR A 30 6.91 -23.85 41.39
C THR A 30 6.56 -22.74 40.44
N HIS A 31 7.28 -21.61 40.42
CA HIS A 31 7.08 -20.56 39.41
C HIS A 31 7.51 -21.01 38.02
N PHE A 32 8.56 -21.84 37.88
CA PHE A 32 8.95 -22.47 36.62
C PHE A 32 7.92 -23.50 36.17
N LEU A 33 7.38 -24.31 37.09
CA LEU A 33 6.30 -25.25 36.78
C LEU A 33 5.00 -24.53 36.44
N LEU A 34 4.65 -23.44 37.13
CA LEU A 34 3.53 -22.56 36.78
C LEU A 34 3.77 -21.87 35.44
N ALA A 35 4.98 -21.40 35.15
CA ALA A 35 5.34 -20.82 33.86
C ALA A 35 5.24 -21.86 32.73
N ARG A 36 5.66 -23.11 33.00
CA ARG A 36 5.56 -24.24 32.06
C ARG A 36 4.13 -24.78 31.93
N TYR A 37 3.33 -24.70 32.99
CA TYR A 37 1.88 -24.97 32.96
C TYR A 37 1.11 -23.82 32.32
N THR A 38 1.61 -22.59 32.35
CA THR A 38 1.09 -21.54 31.46
C THR A 38 1.53 -21.77 30.03
N GLU A 39 2.71 -22.36 29.77
CA GLU A 39 3.13 -22.73 28.41
C GLU A 39 2.31 -23.92 27.85
N GLN A 40 1.94 -24.90 28.68
CA GLN A 40 1.06 -26.03 28.32
C GLN A 40 -0.45 -25.75 28.52
N GLY A 41 -0.78 -24.71 29.28
CA GLY A 41 -2.13 -24.21 29.55
C GLY A 41 -2.50 -22.99 28.71
N ILE A 42 -1.56 -22.47 27.89
CA ILE A 42 -1.86 -21.87 26.58
C ILE A 42 -2.13 -23.05 25.63
N SER A 43 -3.05 -23.93 26.00
CA SER A 43 -3.87 -24.60 25.02
C SER A 43 -4.68 -23.50 24.37
N GLU A 44 -4.33 -23.16 23.13
CA GLU A 44 -5.22 -22.47 22.20
C GLU A 44 -6.00 -21.31 22.84
N PHE A 45 -5.33 -20.22 23.20
CA PHE A 45 -5.98 -18.93 22.94
C PHE A 45 -5.97 -18.73 21.42
N GLN A 46 -6.72 -19.58 20.73
CA GLN A 46 -7.20 -19.31 19.40
C GLN A 46 -8.10 -18.10 19.60
N ALA A 47 -7.53 -16.90 19.42
CA ALA A 47 -8.32 -15.70 19.14
C ALA A 47 -8.90 -15.86 17.73
N SER A 48 -9.61 -16.98 17.51
CA SER A 48 -10.53 -17.14 16.42
C SER A 48 -11.66 -16.18 16.71
N ILE A 49 -11.52 -14.95 16.24
CA ILE A 49 -12.71 -14.24 15.82
C ILE A 49 -13.33 -15.18 14.76
N THR A 50 -14.34 -15.95 15.15
CA THR A 50 -15.13 -16.75 14.21
C THR A 50 -15.98 -15.78 13.42
N ILE A 51 -15.34 -15.08 12.49
CA ILE A 51 -16.04 -14.43 11.41
C ILE A 51 -16.61 -15.59 10.60
N PHE A 52 -17.93 -15.71 10.63
CA PHE A 52 -18.72 -16.80 10.05
C PHE A 52 -18.71 -18.09 10.90
N SER A 53 -19.87 -18.49 11.41
CA SER A 53 -20.11 -19.72 12.21
C SER A 53 -19.88 -21.03 11.44
N TRP A 54 -19.54 -20.94 10.15
CA TRP A 54 -19.20 -22.08 9.29
C TRP A 54 -17.74 -22.49 9.47
N ARG A 55 -17.46 -23.18 10.58
CA ARG A 55 -16.10 -23.66 10.86
C ARG A 55 -15.59 -24.91 10.13
N PRO A 56 -16.37 -25.80 9.46
CA PRO A 56 -15.76 -26.99 8.86
C PRO A 56 -15.53 -26.96 7.33
N LEU A 57 -15.91 -25.91 6.59
CA LEU A 57 -15.73 -25.89 5.12
C LEU A 57 -14.33 -25.44 4.65
N PHE A 58 -13.54 -24.81 5.51
CA PHE A 58 -12.24 -24.21 5.14
C PHE A 58 -11.12 -24.57 6.12
N GLU A 59 -11.33 -25.60 6.95
CA GLU A 59 -10.44 -25.90 8.08
C GLU A 59 -9.16 -26.63 7.64
N ASN A 60 -9.16 -27.26 6.46
CA ASN A 60 -7.95 -27.79 5.82
C ASN A 60 -8.09 -27.64 4.30
N ALA A 61 -7.30 -26.78 3.68
CA ALA A 61 -7.30 -26.67 2.25
C ALA A 61 -5.87 -26.51 1.74
N ASP A 62 -5.11 -27.60 1.81
CA ASP A 62 -4.16 -27.91 0.74
C ASP A 62 -5.00 -28.07 -0.54
N LEU A 63 -5.51 -26.94 -1.05
CA LEU A 63 -6.29 -26.88 -2.26
C LEU A 63 -5.35 -27.36 -3.36
N SER A 64 -5.70 -28.48 -3.98
CA SER A 64 -5.05 -28.87 -5.23
C SER A 64 -5.06 -27.67 -6.15
N THR A 65 -3.90 -27.36 -6.77
CA THR A 65 -3.74 -26.27 -7.74
C THR A 65 -4.74 -26.36 -8.88
N ASN A 66 -5.30 -27.55 -9.12
CA ASN A 66 -6.27 -27.82 -10.16
C ASN A 66 -7.73 -27.56 -9.73
N SER A 67 -8.00 -27.31 -8.45
CA SER A 67 -9.36 -27.07 -7.95
C SER A 67 -9.93 -25.75 -8.50
N PRO A 68 -11.23 -25.70 -8.85
CA PRO A 68 -11.89 -24.47 -9.31
C PRO A 68 -11.76 -23.32 -8.30
N LEU A 69 -11.81 -23.64 -7.00
CA LEU A 69 -11.66 -22.67 -5.92
C LEU A 69 -10.24 -22.09 -5.86
N TYR A 70 -9.19 -22.92 -6.00
CA TYR A 70 -7.82 -22.42 -6.09
C TYR A 70 -7.64 -21.52 -7.33
N ARG A 71 -8.15 -21.93 -8.50
CA ARG A 71 -8.11 -21.08 -9.70
C ARG A 71 -8.83 -19.75 -9.49
N ARG A 72 -9.99 -19.77 -8.83
CA ARG A 72 -10.77 -18.56 -8.50
C ARG A 72 -10.06 -17.64 -7.50
N LEU A 73 -9.30 -18.16 -6.55
CA LEU A 73 -8.55 -17.33 -5.59
C LEU A 73 -7.20 -16.88 -6.15
N TRP A 74 -6.42 -17.80 -6.74
CA TRP A 74 -5.00 -17.61 -7.03
C TRP A 74 -4.65 -17.70 -8.52
N GLY A 75 -5.45 -18.38 -9.34
CA GLY A 75 -5.15 -18.62 -10.76
C GLY A 75 -5.30 -17.37 -11.65
N PRO A 76 -4.51 -17.21 -12.72
CA PRO A 76 -4.52 -16.00 -13.56
C PRO A 76 -5.90 -15.67 -14.16
N GLY A 77 -6.13 -14.39 -14.45
CA GLY A 77 -7.32 -13.93 -15.16
C GLY A 77 -7.26 -14.33 -16.63
N ARG A 78 -7.89 -15.47 -16.98
CA ARG A 78 -7.90 -16.06 -18.34
C ARG A 78 -8.19 -15.07 -19.46
N GLN A 79 -9.09 -14.10 -19.22
CA GLN A 79 -9.50 -13.10 -20.21
C GLN A 79 -8.41 -12.07 -20.57
N LEU A 80 -7.25 -12.07 -19.92
CA LEU A 80 -6.17 -11.09 -20.14
C LEU A 80 -4.81 -11.76 -20.42
N GLU A 81 -4.76 -13.09 -20.48
CA GLU A 81 -3.51 -13.86 -20.69
C GLU A 81 -2.86 -13.62 -22.06
N TYR A 82 -3.63 -13.15 -23.04
CA TYR A 82 -3.16 -12.85 -24.39
C TYR A 82 -2.51 -11.46 -24.52
N ILE A 83 -2.57 -10.62 -23.48
CA ILE A 83 -1.97 -9.27 -23.46
C ILE A 83 -0.56 -9.39 -22.87
N TYR A 84 0.44 -9.04 -23.69
CA TYR A 84 1.85 -9.12 -23.30
C TYR A 84 2.49 -7.73 -23.17
N PRO A 85 3.47 -7.57 -22.25
CA PRO A 85 4.27 -6.35 -22.16
C PRO A 85 5.02 -6.08 -23.45
N HIS A 86 4.84 -4.89 -24.01
CA HIS A 86 5.60 -4.46 -25.18
C HIS A 86 5.72 -2.94 -25.25
N ALA A 87 6.90 -2.44 -24.87
CA ALA A 87 7.21 -1.00 -24.85
C ALA A 87 8.25 -0.59 -25.92
N ASN A 88 8.66 -1.51 -26.80
CA ASN A 88 9.62 -1.20 -27.86
C ASN A 88 9.01 -0.25 -28.89
N PRO A 89 9.85 0.57 -29.56
CA PRO A 89 9.36 1.49 -30.56
C PRO A 89 8.65 0.79 -31.73
N ARG A 90 7.65 1.44 -32.32
CA ARG A 90 6.97 0.93 -33.53
C ARG A 90 7.39 1.74 -34.77
N GLY A 91 7.73 1.04 -35.86
CA GLY A 91 8.08 1.66 -37.15
C GLY A 91 9.48 2.28 -37.21
N ASN A 92 9.66 3.29 -38.08
CA ASN A 92 10.92 4.05 -38.22
C ASN A 92 11.13 4.97 -37.01
N TYR A 93 11.48 4.36 -35.88
CA TYR A 93 12.07 5.08 -34.76
C TYR A 93 13.46 5.52 -35.22
N ASN A 94 13.66 6.83 -35.39
CA ASN A 94 14.98 7.39 -35.70
C ASN A 94 15.91 7.17 -34.49
N ALA A 95 16.44 5.96 -34.40
CA ALA A 95 17.36 5.46 -33.38
C ALA A 95 18.76 6.01 -33.68
N ALA A 96 18.95 7.29 -33.43
CA ALA A 96 20.28 7.87 -33.35
C ALA A 96 20.25 9.06 -32.38
N PRO A 97 21.23 9.19 -31.48
CA PRO A 97 21.55 10.49 -30.93
C PRO A 97 22.02 11.35 -32.10
N VAL A 98 21.36 12.49 -32.32
CA VAL A 98 21.85 13.49 -33.27
C VAL A 98 23.28 13.86 -32.84
N VAL A 99 24.21 13.91 -33.80
CA VAL A 99 25.66 14.17 -33.58
C VAL A 99 25.91 15.48 -32.80
N GLN A 100 24.91 16.37 -32.72
CA GLN A 100 24.95 17.61 -31.98
C GLN A 100 23.66 17.78 -31.14
N ALA A 101 23.80 17.70 -29.81
CA ALA A 101 22.70 17.95 -28.87
C ALA A 101 22.50 19.46 -28.66
N ASN A 102 21.25 19.88 -28.41
CA ASN A 102 20.89 21.29 -28.21
C ASN A 102 21.45 21.90 -26.91
N GLY A 103 21.86 21.06 -25.95
CA GLY A 103 22.42 21.46 -24.66
C GLY A 103 22.23 20.41 -23.58
N PHE A 104 22.39 20.82 -22.32
CA PHE A 104 22.22 19.98 -21.13
C PHE A 104 20.96 20.34 -20.36
N VAL A 105 20.11 19.35 -20.08
CA VAL A 105 18.99 19.49 -19.15
C VAL A 105 19.40 18.92 -17.81
N PHE A 106 19.43 19.78 -16.80
CA PHE A 106 19.67 19.40 -15.41
C PHE A 106 18.34 19.45 -14.66
N VAL A 107 18.02 18.40 -13.90
CA VAL A 107 16.74 18.31 -13.20
C VAL A 107 16.94 18.12 -11.71
N ARG A 108 16.19 18.91 -10.94
CA ARG A 108 16.07 18.76 -9.50
C ARG A 108 14.65 18.36 -9.15
N ILE A 109 14.54 17.13 -8.70
CA ILE A 109 13.30 16.52 -8.27
C ILE A 109 13.12 16.82 -6.79
N ARG A 110 12.14 17.65 -6.48
CA ARG A 110 11.71 17.87 -5.11
C ARG A 110 10.63 16.86 -4.80
N GLY A 111 10.96 15.91 -3.93
CA GLY A 111 9.92 15.15 -3.24
C GLY A 111 9.17 16.12 -2.36
N GLY A 112 7.88 16.32 -2.64
CA GLY A 112 6.98 16.91 -1.65
C GLY A 112 7.06 16.11 -0.35
N PHE A 113 6.75 16.74 0.77
CA PHE A 113 6.84 16.09 2.08
C PHE A 113 5.85 14.89 2.27
N HIS A 114 5.01 14.52 1.28
CA HIS A 114 3.65 14.01 1.54
C HIS A 114 3.13 12.81 0.73
N GLU A 115 3.83 12.30 -0.28
CA GLU A 115 3.29 11.25 -1.15
C GLU A 115 4.39 10.26 -1.54
N ILE A 116 4.09 8.96 -1.47
CA ILE A 116 5.04 7.84 -1.58
C ILE A 116 6.12 8.12 -2.63
N ARG A 117 7.34 8.25 -2.11
CA ARG A 117 8.37 9.07 -2.73
C ARG A 117 8.98 8.37 -3.93
N ASN A 118 9.08 7.04 -3.88
CA ASN A 118 9.56 6.25 -5.03
C ASN A 118 8.59 6.31 -6.21
N SER A 119 7.28 6.25 -5.95
CA SER A 119 6.28 6.32 -7.02
C SER A 119 6.29 7.68 -7.71
N VAL A 120 6.38 8.75 -6.94
CA VAL A 120 6.45 10.11 -7.48
C VAL A 120 7.76 10.35 -8.23
N PHE A 121 8.90 9.85 -7.72
CA PHE A 121 10.18 9.96 -8.41
C PHE A 121 10.19 9.20 -9.74
N SER A 122 9.71 7.96 -9.77
CA SER A 122 9.66 7.17 -11.01
C SER A 122 8.89 7.90 -12.11
N MET A 123 7.68 8.39 -11.81
CA MET A 123 6.87 9.13 -12.78
C MET A 123 7.57 10.40 -13.28
N GLN A 124 8.17 11.18 -12.37
CA GLN A 124 8.91 12.39 -12.75
C GLN A 124 10.13 12.10 -13.62
N ILE A 125 10.88 11.05 -13.31
CA ILE A 125 12.06 10.66 -14.08
C ILE A 125 11.64 10.20 -15.49
N CYS A 126 10.56 9.43 -15.60
CA CYS A 126 10.01 9.00 -16.90
C CYS A 126 9.65 10.20 -17.79
N ASP A 127 8.96 11.19 -17.22
CA ASP A 127 8.58 12.41 -17.93
C ASP A 127 9.82 13.21 -18.38
N VAL A 128 10.82 13.33 -17.51
CA VAL A 128 12.07 14.07 -17.78
C VAL A 128 12.88 13.46 -18.91
N VAL A 129 12.95 12.12 -18.99
CA VAL A 129 13.62 11.44 -20.09
C VAL A 129 12.92 11.77 -21.41
N VAL A 130 11.58 11.70 -21.43
CA VAL A 130 10.78 12.08 -22.60
C VAL A 130 10.99 13.54 -22.99
N ILE A 131 11.00 14.46 -22.03
CA ILE A 131 11.23 15.89 -22.29
C ILE A 131 12.63 16.11 -22.87
N SER A 132 13.63 15.41 -22.36
CA SER A 132 15.00 15.51 -22.88
C SER A 132 15.09 15.01 -24.32
N ARG A 133 14.38 13.93 -24.64
CA ARG A 133 14.24 13.44 -26.02
C ARG A 133 13.52 14.45 -26.92
N LEU A 134 12.40 15.02 -26.45
CA LEU A 134 11.60 16.00 -27.17
C LEU A 134 12.41 17.26 -27.51
N LEU A 135 13.29 17.68 -26.60
CA LEU A 135 14.17 18.85 -26.78
C LEU A 135 15.48 18.53 -27.50
N ASN A 136 15.72 17.27 -27.89
CA ASN A 136 17.00 16.78 -28.41
C ASN A 136 18.20 17.23 -27.54
N ALA A 137 18.05 17.05 -26.23
CA ALA A 137 18.99 17.50 -25.22
C ALA A 137 19.69 16.32 -24.51
N THR A 138 20.90 16.56 -24.01
CA THR A 138 21.59 15.60 -23.14
C THR A 138 21.03 15.72 -21.72
N LEU A 139 20.52 14.62 -21.17
CA LEU A 139 20.02 14.58 -19.80
C LEU A 139 21.17 14.39 -18.82
N VAL A 140 21.25 15.24 -17.80
CA VAL A 140 22.07 14.97 -16.63
C VAL A 140 21.25 14.16 -15.63
N ILE A 141 21.83 13.12 -15.02
CA ILE A 141 21.15 12.30 -14.00
C ILE A 141 20.39 13.20 -13.00
N PRO A 142 19.08 13.00 -12.81
CA PRO A 142 18.27 13.85 -11.93
C PRO A 142 18.74 13.83 -10.47
N GLU A 143 18.71 14.99 -9.82
CA GLU A 143 18.97 15.09 -8.39
C GLU A 143 17.66 14.95 -7.58
N ILE A 144 17.57 13.90 -6.79
CA ILE A 144 16.54 13.68 -5.77
C ILE A 144 16.87 14.54 -4.54
N GLN A 145 15.97 15.47 -4.19
CA GLN A 145 16.22 16.42 -3.11
C GLN A 145 16.21 15.76 -1.72
N SER A 146 15.32 14.78 -1.47
CA SER A 146 15.17 14.15 -0.15
C SER A 146 16.45 13.44 0.32
N THR A 147 17.23 12.90 -0.61
CA THR A 147 18.52 12.26 -0.32
C THR A 147 19.65 13.30 -0.23
N THR A 148 19.58 14.41 -0.95
CA THR A 148 20.60 15.47 -0.88
C THR A 148 20.45 16.42 0.30
N SER A 149 19.24 16.56 0.87
CA SER A 149 18.97 17.41 2.04
C SER A 149 19.18 16.72 3.39
N SER A 150 19.25 15.39 3.40
CA SER A 150 19.36 14.61 4.63
C SER A 150 20.80 14.58 5.13
N LYS A 151 21.06 15.20 6.28
CA LYS A 151 22.37 15.08 6.95
C LYS A 151 22.48 13.70 7.60
N GLY A 152 23.62 13.03 7.42
CA GLY A 152 23.92 11.76 8.08
C GLY A 152 23.61 10.49 7.28
N ILE A 153 23.03 10.54 6.09
CA ILE A 153 22.99 9.33 5.24
C ILE A 153 24.39 8.99 4.73
N SER A 154 24.60 7.75 4.27
CA SER A 154 25.88 7.34 3.67
C SER A 154 26.31 8.30 2.55
N SER A 155 27.57 8.70 2.59
CA SER A 155 28.19 9.55 1.56
C SER A 155 28.59 8.78 0.29
N GLU A 156 28.50 7.45 0.34
CA GLU A 156 28.80 6.54 -0.77
C GLU A 156 27.81 6.74 -1.92
N PHE A 157 26.54 6.95 -1.59
CA PHE A 157 25.47 7.08 -2.57
C PHE A 157 25.00 8.53 -2.69
N LYS A 158 25.14 9.10 -3.88
CA LYS A 158 24.73 10.48 -4.15
C LYS A 158 23.40 10.52 -4.86
N SER A 159 22.42 11.14 -4.22
CA SER A 159 21.16 11.54 -4.82
C SER A 159 20.36 10.42 -5.50
N PHE A 160 20.55 10.18 -6.81
CA PHE A 160 19.90 9.16 -7.62
C PHE A 160 20.42 7.75 -7.30
N ALA A 161 21.74 7.59 -7.19
CA ALA A 161 22.42 6.33 -6.85
C ALA A 161 22.02 5.75 -5.49
N TYR A 162 21.38 6.56 -4.63
CA TYR A 162 20.85 6.07 -3.37
C TYR A 162 19.72 5.07 -3.58
N LEU A 163 18.91 5.24 -4.62
CA LEU A 163 17.71 4.43 -4.86
C LEU A 163 17.83 3.55 -6.10
N TYR A 164 18.40 4.08 -7.18
CA TYR A 164 18.44 3.43 -8.49
C TYR A 164 19.86 3.13 -8.95
N ASP A 165 19.98 2.13 -9.81
CA ASP A 165 21.23 1.81 -10.51
C ASP A 165 21.47 2.82 -11.67
N GLU A 166 22.49 3.67 -11.51
CA GLU A 166 22.84 4.68 -12.51
C GLU A 166 23.34 4.08 -13.82
N ASP A 167 24.11 2.99 -13.76
CA ASP A 167 24.78 2.42 -14.92
C ASP A 167 23.78 1.66 -15.78
N GLN A 168 22.89 0.91 -15.15
CA GLN A 168 21.75 0.29 -15.82
C GLN A 168 20.82 1.34 -16.46
N PHE A 169 20.55 2.45 -15.76
CA PHE A 169 19.70 3.52 -16.27
C PHE A 169 20.29 4.17 -17.55
N ILE A 170 21.60 4.43 -17.56
CA ILE A 170 22.30 4.96 -18.74
C ILE A 170 22.32 3.93 -19.87
N ALA A 171 22.67 2.67 -19.57
CA ALA A 171 22.80 1.61 -20.57
C ALA A 171 21.47 1.28 -21.25
N ALA A 172 20.38 1.18 -20.48
CA ALA A 172 19.05 0.86 -21.00
C ALA A 172 18.51 1.94 -21.95
N LEU A 173 18.89 3.20 -21.75
CA LEU A 173 18.39 4.35 -22.52
C LEU A 173 19.38 4.88 -23.55
N ALA A 174 20.53 4.23 -23.73
CA ALA A 174 21.60 4.70 -24.63
C ALA A 174 21.14 4.89 -26.09
N LYS A 175 20.13 4.13 -26.54
CA LYS A 175 19.53 4.25 -27.88
C LYS A 175 18.46 5.35 -27.98
N ASP A 176 17.92 5.78 -26.84
CA ASP A 176 16.79 6.70 -26.76
C ASP A 176 17.27 8.14 -26.48
N VAL A 177 18.10 8.34 -25.44
CA VAL A 177 18.57 9.66 -24.98
C VAL A 177 20.01 9.56 -24.48
N THR A 178 20.84 10.56 -24.81
CA THR A 178 22.19 10.68 -24.23
C THR A 178 22.09 11.13 -22.77
N ILE A 179 22.57 10.31 -21.85
CA ILE A 179 22.54 10.58 -20.40
C ILE A 179 23.97 10.68 -19.87
N VAL A 180 24.24 11.71 -19.07
CA VAL A 180 25.55 11.91 -18.42
C VAL A 180 25.39 12.02 -16.90
N LYS A 181 26.35 11.46 -16.15
CA LYS A 181 26.30 11.47 -14.67
C LYS A 181 26.39 12.87 -14.08
N THR A 182 27.22 13.75 -14.67
CA THR A 182 27.40 15.11 -14.15
C THR A 182 27.64 16.13 -15.25
N LEU A 183 27.33 17.39 -14.96
CA LEU A 183 27.61 18.51 -15.86
C LEU A 183 29.11 18.65 -16.18
N PRO A 184 29.48 19.11 -17.39
CA PRO A 184 30.83 19.53 -17.74
C PRO A 184 31.42 20.57 -16.76
N LYS A 185 32.76 20.61 -16.61
CA LYS A 185 33.46 21.45 -15.61
C LYS A 185 33.15 22.94 -15.72
N ASN A 186 33.06 23.48 -16.95
CA ASN A 186 32.67 24.87 -17.22
C ASN A 186 31.25 25.20 -16.70
N LEU A 187 30.28 24.31 -16.95
CA LEU A 187 28.89 24.49 -16.52
C LEU A 187 28.72 24.25 -15.01
N LYS A 188 29.55 23.42 -14.38
CA LYS A 188 29.61 23.29 -12.92
C LYS A 188 30.00 24.61 -12.23
N GLY A 189 30.89 25.39 -12.85
CA GLY A 189 31.26 26.73 -12.37
C GLY A 189 30.08 27.69 -12.40
N ALA A 190 29.35 27.74 -13.52
CA ALA A 190 28.15 28.57 -13.70
C ALA A 190 27.04 28.20 -12.69
N ARG A 191 26.86 26.89 -12.40
CA ARG A 191 25.93 26.42 -11.37
C ARG A 191 26.25 27.00 -9.98
N ARG A 192 27.53 26.98 -9.58
CA ARG A 192 27.95 27.51 -8.27
C ARG A 192 27.70 29.01 -8.15
N LYS A 193 27.76 29.73 -9.26
CA LYS A 193 27.45 31.16 -9.37
C LYS A 193 25.95 31.46 -9.55
N LYS A 194 25.09 30.44 -9.62
CA LYS A 194 23.63 30.54 -9.89
C LYS A 194 23.30 31.22 -11.23
N GLU A 195 24.15 31.04 -12.22
CA GLU A 195 24.00 31.64 -13.55
C GLU A 195 23.16 30.77 -14.52
N ILE A 196 22.74 29.56 -14.08
CA ILE A 196 21.94 28.64 -14.90
C ILE A 196 20.47 29.07 -14.87
N PRO A 197 19.81 29.27 -16.03
CA PRO A 197 18.38 29.54 -16.09
C PRO A 197 17.55 28.41 -15.45
N MET A 198 16.65 28.78 -14.55
CA MET A 198 15.83 27.84 -13.78
C MET A 198 14.34 27.99 -14.11
N PHE A 199 13.68 26.87 -14.42
CA PHE A 199 12.24 26.79 -14.62
C PHE A 199 11.58 25.98 -13.52
N ARG A 200 10.55 26.53 -12.89
CA ARG A 200 9.62 25.74 -12.08
C ARG A 200 8.56 25.16 -13.00
N VAL A 201 8.52 23.84 -13.08
CA VAL A 201 7.65 23.15 -14.03
C VAL A 201 6.27 22.93 -13.39
N PRO A 202 5.17 23.34 -14.05
CA PRO A 202 3.83 23.08 -13.54
C PRO A 202 3.47 21.60 -13.65
N TYR A 203 2.55 21.15 -12.80
CA TYR A 203 1.97 19.80 -12.91
C TYR A 203 1.29 19.61 -14.28
N SER A 204 1.51 18.45 -14.91
CA SER A 204 0.89 18.10 -16.19
C SER A 204 1.15 19.13 -17.31
N ALA A 205 2.41 19.59 -17.43
CA ALA A 205 2.80 20.54 -18.45
C ALA A 205 2.66 19.96 -19.87
N SER A 206 2.21 20.76 -20.83
CA SER A 206 2.06 20.31 -22.21
C SER A 206 3.42 20.20 -22.93
N PRO A 207 3.55 19.33 -23.94
CA PRO A 207 4.75 19.29 -24.79
C PRO A 207 5.10 20.68 -25.39
N TYR A 208 4.07 21.48 -25.72
CA TYR A 208 4.24 22.82 -26.26
C TYR A 208 4.90 23.79 -25.28
N PHE A 209 4.68 23.64 -23.98
CA PHE A 209 5.35 24.46 -22.96
C PHE A 209 6.88 24.32 -23.08
N TYR A 210 7.36 23.09 -23.22
CA TYR A 210 8.79 22.82 -23.37
C TYR A 210 9.35 23.37 -24.68
N LEU A 211 8.65 23.15 -25.79
CA LEU A 211 9.09 23.62 -27.11
C LEU A 211 9.10 25.16 -27.22
N ARG A 212 8.16 25.86 -26.59
CA ARG A 212 8.05 27.33 -26.70
C ARG A 212 8.84 28.09 -25.64
N HIS A 213 8.94 27.58 -24.43
CA HIS A 213 9.55 28.31 -23.31
C HIS A 213 10.93 27.77 -22.93
N VAL A 214 11.12 26.45 -22.95
CA VAL A 214 12.36 25.82 -22.50
C VAL A 214 13.39 25.72 -23.63
N LEU A 215 12.98 25.26 -24.81
CA LEU A 215 13.87 25.07 -25.95
C LEU A 215 14.64 26.33 -26.38
N PRO A 216 14.01 27.53 -26.48
CA PRO A 216 14.75 28.73 -26.88
C PRO A 216 15.82 29.13 -25.86
N VAL A 217 15.53 28.95 -24.56
CA VAL A 217 16.48 29.25 -23.49
C VAL A 217 17.61 28.23 -23.46
N LEU A 218 17.30 26.96 -23.71
CA LEU A 218 18.28 25.88 -23.84
C LEU A 218 19.25 26.16 -25.00
N ASN A 219 18.74 26.55 -26.18
CA ASN A 219 19.58 26.88 -27.33
C ASN A 219 20.49 28.09 -27.06
N LYS A 220 20.02 29.06 -26.27
CA LYS A 220 20.78 30.28 -25.93
C LYS A 220 21.88 30.05 -24.89
N HIS A 221 21.63 29.26 -23.85
CA HIS A 221 22.55 29.09 -22.72
C HIS A 221 23.26 27.73 -22.71
N SER A 222 22.87 26.82 -23.60
CA SER A 222 23.32 25.41 -23.68
C SER A 222 23.09 24.60 -22.39
N VAL A 223 22.42 25.16 -21.39
CA VAL A 223 22.04 24.50 -20.14
C VAL A 223 20.78 25.11 -19.54
N VAL A 224 19.90 24.27 -19.00
CA VAL A 224 18.72 24.67 -18.24
C VAL A 224 18.56 23.80 -16.99
N GLU A 225 18.13 24.41 -15.88
CA GLU A 225 17.67 23.70 -14.69
C GLU A 225 16.13 23.62 -14.65
N LEU A 226 15.59 22.40 -14.57
CA LEU A 226 14.17 22.16 -14.30
C LEU A 226 13.98 21.76 -12.84
N VAL A 227 13.12 22.49 -12.13
CA VAL A 227 12.73 22.18 -10.76
C VAL A 227 11.32 21.62 -10.76
N ILE A 228 11.19 20.34 -10.45
CA ILE A 228 9.91 19.63 -10.40
C ILE A 228 9.53 19.51 -8.94
N SER A 229 8.40 20.11 -8.56
CA SER A 229 7.94 20.14 -7.15
C SER A 229 6.64 19.38 -6.93
N ASP A 230 5.86 19.16 -7.99
CA ASP A 230 4.45 18.81 -7.90
C ASP A 230 4.08 17.66 -8.85
N GLY A 231 4.29 16.41 -8.43
CA GLY A 231 3.84 15.24 -9.21
C GLY A 231 4.48 15.16 -10.60
N GLY A 232 3.74 14.62 -11.59
CA GLY A 232 4.20 14.43 -12.97
C GLY A 232 4.39 15.76 -13.69
N CYS A 233 5.46 15.86 -14.47
CA CYS A 233 5.84 17.10 -15.15
C CYS A 233 5.43 17.13 -16.63
N LEU A 234 4.84 16.05 -17.14
CA LEU A 234 4.29 15.98 -18.49
C LEU A 234 2.81 15.56 -18.44
N GLN A 235 2.02 16.03 -19.41
CA GLN A 235 0.64 15.55 -19.59
C GLN A 235 0.59 14.02 -19.63
N ALA A 236 -0.36 13.44 -18.89
CA ALA A 236 -0.49 11.99 -18.78
C ALA A 236 -0.75 11.36 -20.15
N ILE A 237 -1.69 11.90 -20.92
CA ILE A 237 -2.03 11.44 -22.26
C ILE A 237 -1.41 12.39 -23.29
N LEU A 238 -0.48 11.87 -24.09
CA LEU A 238 0.13 12.59 -25.19
C LEU A 238 -0.67 12.43 -26.50
N PRO A 239 -0.63 13.42 -27.41
CA PRO A 239 -1.22 13.30 -28.74
C PRO A 239 -0.69 12.09 -29.53
N HIS A 240 -1.49 11.57 -30.47
CA HIS A 240 -1.14 10.38 -31.28
C HIS A 240 0.22 10.45 -31.98
N HIS A 241 0.65 11.63 -32.46
CA HIS A 241 1.96 11.80 -33.09
C HIS A 241 3.15 11.67 -32.13
N LEU A 242 2.90 11.67 -30.81
CA LEU A 242 3.88 11.46 -29.75
C LEU A 242 3.70 10.11 -29.04
N GLU A 243 2.98 9.17 -29.64
CA GLU A 243 2.74 7.85 -29.04
C GLU A 243 4.06 7.11 -28.69
N GLU A 244 5.10 7.26 -29.50
CA GLU A 244 6.43 6.70 -29.23
C GLU A 244 7.08 7.26 -27.95
N TYR A 245 6.71 8.47 -27.54
CA TYR A 245 7.16 9.04 -26.27
C TYR A 245 6.41 8.41 -25.09
N GLN A 246 5.15 8.01 -25.25
CA GLN A 246 4.45 7.22 -24.22
C GLN A 246 5.10 5.85 -24.04
N ARG A 247 5.46 5.18 -25.14
CA ARG A 247 6.24 3.92 -25.11
C ARG A 247 7.58 4.10 -24.40
N LEU A 248 8.28 5.20 -24.68
CA LEU A 248 9.51 5.56 -23.98
C LEU A 248 9.30 5.68 -22.46
N ARG A 249 8.20 6.28 -21.99
CA ARG A 249 7.89 6.32 -20.54
C ARG A 249 7.78 4.92 -19.94
N CYS A 250 7.18 3.97 -20.65
CA CYS A 250 7.13 2.58 -20.19
C CYS A 250 8.49 1.88 -20.18
N ARG A 251 9.33 2.10 -21.20
CA ARG A 251 10.72 1.60 -21.18
C ARG A 251 11.48 2.16 -19.99
N VAL A 252 11.34 3.46 -19.71
CA VAL A 252 12.00 4.09 -18.57
C VAL A 252 11.47 3.50 -17.26
N SER A 253 10.14 3.48 -17.07
CA SER A 253 9.49 3.08 -15.82
C SER A 253 9.74 1.62 -15.46
N PHE A 254 9.63 0.72 -16.43
CA PHE A 254 9.59 -0.72 -16.17
C PHE A 254 10.90 -1.45 -16.51
N HIS A 255 11.80 -0.84 -17.29
CA HIS A 255 13.08 -1.47 -17.68
C HIS A 255 14.32 -0.70 -17.22
N ALA A 256 14.35 0.62 -17.41
CA ALA A 256 15.54 1.42 -17.13
C ALA A 256 15.67 1.78 -15.64
N LEU A 257 14.57 2.09 -14.96
CA LEU A 257 14.54 2.43 -13.54
C LEU A 257 14.58 1.16 -12.67
N ARG A 258 15.76 0.56 -12.59
CA ARG A 258 16.03 -0.55 -11.67
C ARG A 258 16.53 -0.03 -10.33
N PHE A 259 15.99 -0.56 -9.24
CA PHE A 259 16.49 -0.24 -7.90
C PHE A 259 17.94 -0.71 -7.75
N ARG A 260 18.65 -0.12 -6.80
CA ARG A 260 20.03 -0.52 -6.46
C ARG A 260 20.10 -2.02 -6.12
N GLN A 261 21.22 -2.67 -6.43
CA GLN A 261 21.37 -4.12 -6.31
C GLN A 261 21.06 -4.64 -4.90
N GLU A 262 21.54 -3.98 -3.84
CA GLU A 262 21.34 -4.39 -2.45
C GLU A 262 19.85 -4.35 -2.05
N VAL A 263 19.08 -3.43 -2.64
CA VAL A 263 17.62 -3.36 -2.46
C VAL A 263 16.94 -4.54 -3.14
N GLN A 264 17.34 -4.85 -4.38
CA GLN A 264 16.81 -5.99 -5.13
C GLN A 264 17.14 -7.31 -4.42
N GLU A 265 18.38 -7.51 -3.98
CA GLU A 265 18.82 -8.72 -3.29
C GLU A 265 18.04 -8.97 -2.00
N LEU A 266 17.80 -7.92 -1.21
CA LEU A 266 16.98 -8.04 0.00
C LEU A 266 15.51 -8.32 -0.34
N ALA A 267 14.95 -7.65 -1.35
CA ALA A 267 13.59 -7.92 -1.81
C ALA A 267 13.44 -9.39 -2.29
N THR A 268 14.40 -9.91 -3.06
CA THR A 268 14.43 -11.32 -3.49
C THR A 268 14.55 -12.27 -2.30
N LYS A 269 15.37 -11.96 -1.30
CA LYS A 269 15.43 -12.76 -0.06
C LYS A 269 14.09 -12.79 0.68
N ILE A 270 13.42 -11.65 0.79
CA ILE A 270 12.09 -11.57 1.42
C ILE A 270 11.05 -12.36 0.61
N LEU A 271 11.06 -12.24 -0.72
CA LEU A 271 10.19 -13.03 -1.61
C LEU A 271 10.44 -14.53 -1.45
N ASN A 272 11.69 -14.96 -1.36
CA ASN A 272 12.04 -16.35 -1.11
C ASN A 272 11.54 -16.82 0.26
N ARG A 273 11.59 -15.98 1.30
CA ARG A 273 11.03 -16.28 2.63
C ARG A 273 9.51 -16.42 2.59
N LEU A 274 8.83 -15.52 1.88
CA LEU A 274 7.38 -15.58 1.68
C LEU A 274 6.94 -16.82 0.91
N ARG A 275 7.71 -17.23 -0.11
CA ARG A 275 7.43 -18.40 -0.95
C ARG A 275 7.99 -19.71 -0.40
N ALA A 276 8.82 -19.67 0.65
CA ALA A 276 9.43 -20.88 1.26
C ALA A 276 8.41 -21.94 1.71
N PRO A 277 7.21 -21.57 2.23
CA PRO A 277 6.16 -22.54 2.53
C PRO A 277 5.55 -23.23 1.30
N GLY A 278 5.89 -22.82 0.08
CA GLY A 278 5.31 -23.34 -1.17
C GLY A 278 3.87 -22.88 -1.43
N ARG A 279 3.42 -21.83 -0.73
CA ARG A 279 2.05 -21.30 -0.79
C ARG A 279 2.04 -19.89 -1.41
N PRO A 280 0.95 -19.52 -2.12
CA PRO A 280 0.80 -18.16 -2.63
C PRO A 280 0.53 -17.17 -1.48
N PHE A 281 0.76 -15.89 -1.73
CA PHE A 281 0.55 -14.84 -0.74
C PHE A 281 -0.17 -13.60 -1.32
N ILE A 282 -0.83 -12.86 -0.43
CA ILE A 282 -1.47 -11.59 -0.75
C ILE A 282 -0.56 -10.46 -0.30
N ALA A 283 -0.27 -9.50 -1.18
CA ALA A 283 0.28 -8.22 -0.78
C ALA A 283 -0.85 -7.20 -0.56
N TYR A 284 -0.93 -6.67 0.65
CA TYR A 284 -1.93 -5.68 1.07
C TYR A 284 -1.25 -4.32 1.33
N TYR A 285 -1.70 -3.28 0.64
CA TYR A 285 -1.27 -1.91 0.88
C TYR A 285 -2.40 -1.09 1.53
N PRO A 286 -2.35 -0.79 2.85
CA PRO A 286 -3.40 -0.05 3.53
C PRO A 286 -3.51 1.41 3.06
N GLY A 287 -2.39 2.04 2.72
CA GLY A 287 -2.29 3.46 2.36
C GLY A 287 -2.79 4.46 3.40
N MET A 288 -2.91 4.02 4.65
CA MET A 288 -3.31 4.81 5.82
C MET A 288 -2.13 5.61 6.37
N THR A 289 -1.61 6.55 5.60
CA THR A 289 -0.63 7.51 6.11
C THR A 289 -1.35 8.67 6.79
N ARG A 290 -0.75 9.26 7.85
CA ARG A 290 -1.29 10.46 8.51
C ARG A 290 -1.65 11.56 7.52
N ASP A 291 -0.82 11.69 6.51
CA ASP A 291 -0.92 12.70 5.48
C ASP A 291 -2.06 12.46 4.50
N ALA A 292 -2.25 11.21 4.04
CA ALA A 292 -3.43 10.84 3.26
C ALA A 292 -4.71 11.11 4.06
N LEU A 293 -4.75 10.65 5.32
CA LEU A 293 -5.90 10.86 6.21
C LEU A 293 -6.21 12.36 6.41
N ALA A 294 -5.19 13.19 6.57
CA ALA A 294 -5.34 14.65 6.73
C ALA A 294 -5.83 15.31 5.43
N TYR A 295 -5.30 14.90 4.28
CA TYR A 295 -5.67 15.45 2.97
C TYR A 295 -7.15 15.20 2.64
N TYR A 296 -7.63 13.97 2.86
CA TYR A 296 -9.02 13.59 2.57
C TYR A 296 -10.00 13.90 3.73
N GLY A 297 -9.49 14.31 4.88
CA GLY A 297 -10.32 14.71 6.02
C GLY A 297 -10.94 13.51 6.75
N CYS A 298 -10.20 12.41 6.85
CA CYS A 298 -10.64 11.15 7.44
C CYS A 298 -10.21 11.03 8.92
N ALA A 299 -10.32 12.13 9.67
CA ALA A 299 -9.84 12.21 11.05
C ALA A 299 -10.67 11.35 12.01
N GLU A 300 -12.00 11.34 11.84
CA GLU A 300 -12.95 10.70 12.78
C GLU A 300 -13.02 9.18 12.61
N LEU A 301 -12.23 8.58 11.70
CA LEU A 301 -11.99 7.13 11.66
C LEU A 301 -11.17 6.63 12.85
N PHE A 302 -10.52 7.55 13.57
CA PHE A 302 -9.72 7.27 14.72
C PHE A 302 -10.36 7.88 15.97
N GLN A 303 -9.93 7.38 17.13
CA GLN A 303 -10.33 7.91 18.42
C GLN A 303 -9.15 8.64 19.07
N ASP A 304 -9.49 9.50 20.02
CA ASP A 304 -8.56 10.22 20.88
C ASP A 304 -7.56 11.10 20.11
N VAL A 305 -6.29 11.02 20.51
CA VAL A 305 -5.21 11.90 20.04
C VAL A 305 -4.90 11.73 18.55
N HIS A 306 -5.24 10.59 17.94
CA HIS A 306 -5.02 10.37 16.51
C HIS A 306 -5.86 11.31 15.65
N THR A 307 -7.08 11.63 16.09
CA THR A 307 -7.98 12.57 15.42
C THR A 307 -7.41 13.99 15.45
N GLU A 308 -6.91 14.41 16.61
CA GLU A 308 -6.25 15.72 16.78
C GLU A 308 -5.00 15.84 15.90
N LEU A 309 -4.19 14.79 15.79
CA LEU A 309 -3.03 14.78 14.90
C LEU A 309 -3.40 14.96 13.43
N ILE A 310 -4.44 14.27 12.97
CA ILE A 310 -4.91 14.37 11.58
C ILE A 310 -5.45 15.77 11.33
N GLN A 311 -6.24 16.33 12.26
CA GLN A 311 -6.77 17.69 12.15
C GLN A 311 -5.67 18.75 12.20
N HIS A 312 -4.70 18.64 13.11
CA HIS A 312 -3.54 19.53 13.15
C HIS A 312 -2.77 19.49 11.83
N ARG A 313 -2.53 18.29 11.31
CA ARG A 313 -1.87 18.10 10.01
C ARG A 313 -2.66 18.77 8.87
N ARG A 314 -3.98 18.61 8.86
CA ARG A 314 -4.85 19.24 7.87
C ARG A 314 -4.83 20.76 7.97
N SER A 315 -4.83 21.32 9.18
CA SER A 315 -4.69 22.77 9.42
C SER A 315 -3.40 23.31 8.80
N TRP A 316 -2.29 22.61 9.02
CA TRP A 316 -1.01 22.93 8.41
C TRP A 316 -1.07 22.91 6.87
N MET A 317 -1.74 21.91 6.27
CA MET A 317 -1.90 21.80 4.82
C MET A 317 -2.73 22.95 4.23
N ILE A 318 -3.80 23.37 4.93
CA ILE A 318 -4.64 24.51 4.53
C ILE A 318 -3.85 25.81 4.58
N LYS A 319 -3.09 26.07 5.66
CA LYS A 319 -2.23 27.26 5.81
C LYS A 319 -1.22 27.41 4.66
N ARG A 320 -0.78 26.30 4.07
CA ARG A 320 0.16 26.26 2.93
C ARG A 320 -0.52 26.20 1.56
N GLY A 321 -1.85 26.21 1.50
CA GLY A 321 -2.62 26.14 0.25
C GLY A 321 -2.54 24.78 -0.45
N ILE A 322 -2.11 23.72 0.23
CA ILE A 322 -2.05 22.35 -0.31
C ILE A 322 -3.46 21.76 -0.41
N VAL A 323 -4.27 21.97 0.62
CA VAL A 323 -5.68 21.54 0.68
C VAL A 323 -6.55 22.78 0.66
N LYS A 324 -7.56 22.80 -0.22
CA LYS A 324 -8.62 23.80 -0.23
C LYS A 324 -9.83 23.22 0.49
N GLY A 325 -10.31 23.86 1.55
CA GLY A 325 -11.51 23.42 2.25
C GLY A 325 -11.52 23.75 3.74
N LYS A 326 -12.53 23.20 4.43
CA LYS A 326 -12.69 23.33 5.89
C LYS A 326 -11.71 22.44 6.64
N LEU A 327 -11.32 22.90 7.83
CA LEU A 327 -10.48 22.15 8.76
C LEU A 327 -11.20 20.89 9.26
N SER A 328 -12.41 21.04 9.79
CA SER A 328 -13.27 19.91 10.15
C SER A 328 -14.12 19.51 8.95
N VAL A 329 -14.09 18.23 8.62
CA VAL A 329 -14.88 17.58 7.56
C VAL A 329 -15.54 16.36 8.19
N ASN A 330 -16.82 16.13 7.89
CA ASN A 330 -17.52 14.93 8.32
C ASN A 330 -16.85 13.71 7.68
N SER A 331 -16.13 12.93 8.49
CA SER A 331 -15.33 11.81 7.97
C SER A 331 -16.23 10.65 7.57
N ALA A 332 -17.40 10.49 8.20
CA ALA A 332 -18.38 9.47 7.84
C ALA A 332 -18.94 9.71 6.43
N GLU A 333 -19.24 10.98 6.09
CA GLU A 333 -19.66 11.34 4.74
C GLU A 333 -18.54 11.12 3.70
N GLN A 334 -17.30 11.51 4.03
CA GLN A 334 -16.15 11.26 3.15
C GLN A 334 -15.92 9.77 2.93
N ARG A 335 -16.11 8.96 3.97
CA ARG A 335 -16.02 7.51 3.92
C ARG A 335 -17.11 6.91 3.03
N LEU A 336 -18.38 7.32 3.21
CA LEU A 336 -19.50 6.90 2.34
C LEU A 336 -19.27 7.27 0.87
N ASN A 337 -18.55 8.35 0.60
CA ASN A 337 -18.16 8.79 -0.74
C ASN A 337 -16.91 8.07 -1.30
N GLY A 338 -16.37 7.09 -0.57
CA GLY A 338 -15.17 6.34 -0.94
C GLY A 338 -13.86 7.14 -0.84
N SER A 339 -13.86 8.35 -0.28
CA SER A 339 -12.67 9.21 -0.19
C SER A 339 -11.66 8.77 0.88
N CYS A 340 -12.09 7.92 1.82
CA CYS A 340 -11.27 7.45 2.93
C CYS A 340 -10.74 6.03 2.71
N PRO A 341 -9.56 5.69 3.27
CA PRO A 341 -9.02 4.33 3.19
C PRO A 341 -9.92 3.32 3.90
N LEU A 342 -9.95 2.10 3.36
CA LEU A 342 -10.54 0.95 4.05
C LEU A 342 -9.63 0.52 5.20
N MET A 343 -10.22 0.21 6.34
CA MET A 343 -9.50 -0.27 7.51
C MET A 343 -8.96 -1.69 7.25
N PRO A 344 -7.84 -2.10 7.87
CA PRO A 344 -7.31 -3.46 7.72
C PRO A 344 -8.33 -4.54 8.13
N GLU A 345 -9.16 -4.25 9.13
CA GLU A 345 -10.28 -5.10 9.54
C GLU A 345 -11.29 -5.32 8.41
N GLU A 346 -11.69 -4.25 7.72
CA GLU A 346 -12.69 -4.29 6.65
C GLU A 346 -12.17 -5.09 5.47
N VAL A 347 -10.91 -4.86 5.09
CA VAL A 347 -10.26 -5.64 4.03
C VAL A 347 -10.15 -7.11 4.43
N GLY A 348 -9.82 -7.40 5.69
CA GLY A 348 -9.80 -8.77 6.21
C GLY A 348 -11.15 -9.47 6.07
N ILE A 349 -12.25 -8.81 6.45
CA ILE A 349 -13.61 -9.35 6.32
C ILE A 349 -13.94 -9.65 4.85
N LEU A 350 -13.62 -8.74 3.92
CA LEU A 350 -13.85 -8.96 2.49
C LEU A 350 -13.07 -10.17 1.95
N LEU A 351 -11.81 -10.34 2.35
CA LEU A 351 -10.99 -11.48 1.94
C LEU A 351 -11.55 -12.79 2.50
N ARG A 352 -11.96 -12.82 3.77
CA ARG A 352 -12.60 -13.99 4.38
C ARG A 352 -13.93 -14.33 3.69
N ALA A 353 -14.74 -13.33 3.37
CA ALA A 353 -16.01 -13.53 2.65
C ALA A 353 -15.81 -14.04 1.21
N TYR A 354 -14.73 -13.61 0.55
CA TYR A 354 -14.36 -14.12 -0.78
C TYR A 354 -13.94 -15.59 -0.77
N GLY A 355 -13.39 -16.06 0.35
CA GLY A 355 -13.02 -17.46 0.57
C GLY A 355 -11.54 -17.71 0.87
N TYR A 356 -10.75 -16.67 1.17
CA TYR A 356 -9.37 -16.87 1.62
C TYR A 356 -9.33 -17.51 3.01
N SER A 357 -8.54 -18.57 3.14
CA SER A 357 -8.37 -19.33 4.38
C SER A 357 -7.61 -18.55 5.44
N TRP A 358 -7.72 -18.96 6.70
CA TRP A 358 -7.15 -18.25 7.85
C TRP A 358 -5.61 -18.39 7.91
N ASP A 359 -5.06 -19.42 7.27
CA ASP A 359 -3.62 -19.66 7.13
C ASP A 359 -3.00 -18.93 5.92
N THR A 360 -3.79 -18.15 5.16
CA THR A 360 -3.30 -17.35 4.03
C THR A 360 -2.23 -16.35 4.50
N ILE A 361 -1.12 -16.27 3.77
CA ILE A 361 -0.04 -15.33 4.03
C ILE A 361 -0.43 -13.94 3.51
N ILE A 362 -0.44 -12.94 4.39
CA ILE A 362 -0.69 -11.54 4.04
C ILE A 362 0.57 -10.73 4.33
N TYR A 363 1.21 -10.24 3.26
CA TYR A 363 2.29 -9.27 3.33
C TYR A 363 1.72 -7.84 3.39
N VAL A 364 1.91 -7.14 4.50
CA VAL A 364 1.47 -5.75 4.68
C VAL A 364 2.58 -4.80 4.24
N SER A 365 2.28 -3.96 3.25
CA SER A 365 3.24 -3.05 2.61
C SER A 365 2.97 -1.57 2.92
N GLY A 366 3.93 -0.69 2.61
CA GLY A 366 3.73 0.77 2.69
C GLY A 366 4.31 1.45 3.93
N GLY A 367 5.24 0.79 4.61
CA GLY A 367 5.85 1.30 5.85
C GLY A 367 4.88 1.34 7.04
N GLU A 368 5.11 2.26 7.96
CA GLU A 368 4.33 2.36 9.21
C GLU A 368 2.91 2.86 8.94
N ILE A 369 1.92 2.02 9.27
CA ILE A 369 0.49 2.37 9.24
C ILE A 369 0.19 3.38 10.34
N PHE A 370 -0.58 4.43 10.03
CA PHE A 370 -1.03 5.36 11.06
C PHE A 370 -1.92 4.65 12.10
N GLY A 371 -1.57 4.78 13.37
CA GLY A 371 -2.16 4.00 14.47
C GLY A 371 -1.39 2.70 14.81
N GLY A 372 -0.38 2.34 14.00
CA GLY A 372 0.55 1.25 14.25
C GLY A 372 -0.09 -0.13 14.31
N GLN A 373 0.58 -1.05 15.01
CA GLN A 373 0.17 -2.46 15.14
C GLN A 373 -1.26 -2.63 15.70
N LYS A 374 -1.76 -1.68 16.49
CA LYS A 374 -3.14 -1.71 17.01
C LYS A 374 -4.20 -1.79 15.92
N LYS A 375 -3.94 -1.19 14.75
CA LYS A 375 -4.86 -1.22 13.60
C LYS A 375 -4.78 -2.52 12.81
N LEU A 376 -3.74 -3.32 13.01
CA LEU A 376 -3.57 -4.63 12.38
C LEU A 376 -4.11 -5.79 13.24
N ILE A 377 -4.41 -5.57 14.54
CA ILE A 377 -4.91 -6.61 15.45
C ILE A 377 -6.10 -7.39 14.86
N PRO A 378 -7.16 -6.75 14.31
CA PRO A 378 -8.27 -7.51 13.74
C PRO A 378 -7.83 -8.37 12.54
N LEU A 379 -6.91 -7.87 11.71
CA LEU A 379 -6.39 -8.62 10.57
C LEU A 379 -5.59 -9.85 11.04
N HIS A 380 -4.77 -9.72 12.08
CA HIS A 380 -4.10 -10.86 12.74
C HIS A 380 -5.09 -11.85 13.38
N GLY A 381 -6.26 -11.38 13.83
CA GLY A 381 -7.32 -12.26 14.35
C GLY A 381 -8.04 -13.06 13.26
N MET A 382 -7.94 -12.62 12.00
CA MET A 382 -8.55 -13.29 10.83
C MET A 382 -7.58 -14.18 10.08
N PHE A 383 -6.31 -13.78 10.05
CA PHE A 383 -5.24 -14.44 9.33
C PHE A 383 -4.05 -14.66 10.25
N GLU A 384 -3.60 -15.90 10.39
CA GLU A 384 -2.47 -16.26 11.24
C GLU A 384 -1.16 -15.64 10.70
N ASN A 385 -0.99 -15.66 9.38
CA ASN A 385 0.26 -15.34 8.70
C ASN A 385 0.31 -13.91 8.16
N VAL A 386 0.00 -12.92 9.00
CA VAL A 386 0.16 -11.49 8.66
C VAL A 386 1.59 -11.06 8.98
N VAL A 387 2.35 -10.72 7.94
CA VAL A 387 3.79 -10.41 7.99
C VAL A 387 4.07 -9.09 7.27
N ASP A 388 5.23 -8.51 7.50
CA ASP A 388 5.68 -7.24 6.92
C ASP A 388 7.19 -7.29 6.65
N ARG A 389 7.73 -6.22 6.06
CA ARG A 389 9.19 -6.14 5.84
C ARG A 389 9.98 -6.32 7.14
N THR A 390 9.52 -5.76 8.26
CA THR A 390 10.29 -5.74 9.50
C THR A 390 10.39 -7.13 10.15
N SER A 391 9.33 -7.94 10.06
CA SER A 391 9.34 -9.34 10.49
C SER A 391 10.12 -10.25 9.54
N LEU A 392 10.19 -9.91 8.26
CA LEU A 392 10.88 -10.71 7.23
C LEU A 392 12.32 -10.29 6.96
N SER A 393 12.89 -9.34 7.69
CA SER A 393 14.27 -8.90 7.53
C SER A 393 14.99 -8.72 8.86
N THR A 394 16.30 -8.96 8.87
CA THR A 394 17.13 -8.71 10.05
C THR A 394 17.64 -7.27 10.07
N ALA A 395 17.97 -6.74 11.26
CA ALA A 395 18.59 -5.42 11.38
C ALA A 395 19.92 -5.31 10.60
N TRP A 396 20.66 -6.40 10.46
CA TRP A 396 21.90 -6.46 9.67
C TRP A 396 21.64 -6.36 8.16
N GLU A 397 20.60 -7.02 7.66
CA GLU A 397 20.19 -6.91 6.25
C GLU A 397 19.70 -5.50 5.92
N LEU A 398 18.92 -4.88 6.81
CA LEU A 398 18.45 -3.51 6.65
C LEU A 398 19.57 -2.48 6.79
N SER A 399 20.56 -2.70 7.66
CA SER A 399 21.72 -1.80 7.73
C SER A 399 22.62 -1.95 6.50
N GLY A 400 22.73 -3.15 5.94
CA GLY A 400 23.48 -3.40 4.70
C GLY A 400 23.00 -2.54 3.52
N ILE A 401 21.70 -2.25 3.42
CA ILE A 401 21.18 -1.38 2.35
C ILE A 401 21.38 0.13 2.62
N TYR A 402 21.80 0.56 3.80
CA TYR A 402 22.01 1.99 4.06
C TYR A 402 23.42 2.47 3.67
N GLY A 403 24.36 1.53 3.53
CA GLY A 403 25.78 1.83 3.38
C GLY A 403 26.41 2.33 4.70
N HIS A 404 27.62 2.86 4.61
CA HIS A 404 28.35 3.35 5.79
C HIS A 404 27.78 4.69 6.28
N GLU A 405 27.07 4.66 7.40
CA GLU A 405 26.51 5.86 8.03
C GLU A 405 27.37 6.39 9.19
N ALA A 406 27.40 7.72 9.34
CA ALA A 406 28.09 8.34 10.46
C ALA A 406 27.35 8.06 11.79
N ASN A 407 28.09 7.78 12.86
CA ASN A 407 27.51 7.68 14.20
C ASN A 407 27.01 9.06 14.65
N LEU A 408 25.70 9.26 14.66
CA LEU A 408 25.07 10.46 15.22
C LEU A 408 24.73 10.16 16.68
N VAL A 409 25.61 10.58 17.60
CA VAL A 409 25.27 10.58 19.03
C VAL A 409 24.28 11.70 19.27
N ASP A 410 23.09 11.35 19.77
CA ASP A 410 22.06 12.33 20.11
C ASP A 410 22.58 13.23 21.25
N LYS A 411 22.84 14.50 20.94
CA LYS A 411 23.62 15.39 21.82
C LYS A 411 22.78 16.03 22.95
N TYR A 412 21.68 15.40 23.36
CA TYR A 412 20.85 15.91 24.45
C TYR A 412 20.40 14.80 25.40
N PRO A 413 21.11 14.56 26.51
CA PRO A 413 20.41 14.25 27.74
C PRO A 413 19.64 15.52 28.12
N ARG A 414 18.31 15.54 27.95
CA ARG A 414 17.46 16.60 28.51
C ARG A 414 17.64 16.57 30.04
N THR A 415 18.45 17.48 30.58
CA THR A 415 18.46 17.75 32.01
C THR A 415 17.06 18.19 32.40
N ARG A 416 16.40 17.45 33.31
CA ARG A 416 15.11 17.85 33.88
C ARG A 416 15.22 19.29 34.37
N SER A 417 14.43 20.21 33.82
CA SER A 417 14.15 21.45 34.50
C SER A 417 13.33 21.10 35.74
N PHE A 418 13.95 21.15 36.91
CA PHE A 418 13.23 21.16 38.17
C PHE A 418 12.40 22.44 38.20
N VAL A 419 11.14 22.35 37.77
CA VAL A 419 10.14 23.37 38.08
C VAL A 419 10.02 23.36 39.60
N LYS A 420 10.47 24.44 40.25
CA LYS A 420 10.42 24.61 41.70
C LYS A 420 9.02 24.33 42.22
N GLU A 421 8.93 23.29 43.03
CA GLU A 421 7.71 22.78 43.70
C GLU A 421 7.14 23.78 44.74
N GLU A 422 7.90 24.81 45.10
CA GLU A 422 7.56 25.83 46.11
C GLU A 422 6.30 26.65 45.77
N THR A 423 6.05 26.97 44.50
CA THR A 423 4.94 27.89 44.13
C THR A 423 3.55 27.26 44.25
N ARG A 424 3.44 25.92 44.30
CA ARG A 424 2.14 25.24 44.44
C ARG A 424 1.65 25.13 45.89
N LEU A 425 2.55 25.19 46.87
CA LEU A 425 2.19 24.99 48.28
C LEU A 425 1.50 26.22 48.89
N GLU A 426 1.90 27.42 48.48
CA GLU A 426 1.33 28.68 48.99
C GLU A 426 -0.06 28.98 48.38
N ALA A 427 -0.26 28.63 47.11
CA ALA A 427 -1.55 28.73 46.44
C ALA A 427 -2.60 27.78 47.02
N TRP A 428 -2.18 26.65 47.63
CA TRP A 428 -3.08 25.67 48.24
C TRP A 428 -3.57 26.09 49.63
N LYS A 429 -2.80 26.91 50.35
CA LYS A 429 -3.13 27.38 51.70
C LYS A 429 -4.13 28.54 51.72
N THR A 430 -4.38 29.19 50.58
CA THR A 430 -5.18 30.42 50.48
C THR A 430 -6.56 30.22 49.83
N SER A 431 -6.91 29.02 49.37
CA SER A 431 -8.22 28.74 48.80
C SER A 431 -9.27 28.44 49.88
N GLY A 432 -10.24 29.34 50.07
CA GLY A 432 -11.34 29.22 51.04
C GLY A 432 -12.29 28.02 50.83
N PRO A 433 -13.25 27.79 51.74
CA PRO A 433 -14.00 26.55 51.80
C PRO A 433 -15.06 26.51 50.70
N ARG A 434 -14.96 25.55 49.78
CA ARG A 434 -16.04 25.20 48.84
C ARG A 434 -16.43 23.72 48.97
N PRO A 435 -17.70 23.37 48.70
CA PRO A 435 -18.19 22.00 48.81
C PRO A 435 -17.56 21.14 47.71
N ARG A 436 -17.13 19.91 48.06
CA ARG A 436 -16.45 18.96 47.18
C ARG A 436 -17.30 18.56 45.95
N PRO A 437 -16.85 18.81 44.70
CA PRO A 437 -16.90 17.79 43.67
C PRO A 437 -15.70 16.85 43.88
N LEU A 438 -15.85 15.57 43.53
CA LEU A 438 -14.74 14.63 43.53
C LEU A 438 -13.55 15.21 42.73
N PRO A 439 -12.31 15.08 43.21
CA PRO A 439 -11.16 15.57 42.46
C PRO A 439 -11.13 14.86 41.10
N PRO A 440 -10.83 15.57 39.99
CA PRO A 440 -10.48 14.89 38.77
C PRO A 440 -9.34 13.90 39.08
N PRO A 441 -9.32 12.72 38.44
CA PRO A 441 -8.26 11.75 38.67
C PRO A 441 -6.90 12.46 38.52
N PRO A 442 -5.92 12.16 39.38
CA PRO A 442 -4.62 12.81 39.34
C PRO A 442 -4.07 12.70 37.93
N ALA A 443 -3.61 13.84 37.37
CA ALA A 443 -3.01 13.86 36.05
C ALA A 443 -1.92 12.78 36.02
N ARG A 444 -2.10 11.79 35.14
CA ARG A 444 -1.15 10.68 34.98
C ARG A 444 0.24 11.32 34.81
N PRO A 445 1.26 10.89 35.56
CA PRO A 445 2.62 11.41 35.40
C PRO A 445 2.98 11.35 33.91
N LYS A 446 3.26 12.50 33.30
CA LYS A 446 3.76 12.55 31.93
C LYS A 446 5.18 12.00 31.97
N TYR A 447 5.30 10.69 31.72
CA TYR A 447 6.60 10.06 31.65
C TYR A 447 7.37 10.59 30.42
N PRO A 448 8.67 10.92 30.54
CA PRO A 448 9.47 11.46 29.43
C PRO A 448 9.46 10.58 28.17
N TYR A 449 9.38 9.25 28.32
CA TYR A 449 9.29 8.31 27.20
C TYR A 449 7.92 8.34 26.49
N ASN A 450 6.86 8.88 27.11
CA ASN A 450 5.58 9.13 26.43
C ASN A 450 5.57 10.47 25.67
N ILE A 451 6.60 11.30 25.86
CA ILE A 451 6.86 12.56 25.14
C ILE A 451 7.91 12.32 24.04
N GLU A 452 8.46 11.11 23.93
CA GLU A 452 9.34 10.73 22.83
C GLU A 452 8.50 10.50 21.57
N GLY A 453 8.78 11.31 20.55
CA GLY A 453 8.07 11.33 19.27
C GLY A 453 7.09 12.50 19.13
N TRP A 454 6.33 12.46 18.03
CA TRP A 454 5.41 13.50 17.56
C TRP A 454 4.43 14.08 18.61
N TRP A 455 4.15 13.35 19.68
CA TRP A 455 3.17 13.69 20.72
C TRP A 455 3.56 14.85 21.64
N GLY A 456 4.86 15.09 21.85
CA GLY A 456 5.32 16.14 22.78
C GLY A 456 5.05 17.56 22.28
N TRP A 457 5.21 17.78 20.98
CA TRP A 457 5.20 19.13 20.38
C TRP A 457 3.81 19.67 20.08
N VAL A 458 2.85 18.80 19.75
CA VAL A 458 1.46 19.22 19.47
C VAL A 458 0.81 19.88 20.70
N ALA A 459 1.25 19.52 21.90
CA ALA A 459 0.85 20.15 23.14
C ALA A 459 1.64 21.43 23.50
N GLU A 460 2.77 21.69 22.82
CA GLU A 460 3.71 22.78 23.14
C GLU A 460 3.66 23.93 22.10
N SER A 461 3.38 23.65 20.82
CA SER A 461 3.30 24.68 19.78
C SER A 461 2.45 24.29 18.56
N ASP A 462 1.80 25.29 17.95
CA ASP A 462 1.04 25.12 16.70
C ASP A 462 1.91 24.81 15.46
N ASN A 463 3.22 25.06 15.56
CA ASN A 463 4.16 24.81 14.47
C ASN A 463 4.79 23.43 14.64
N GLU A 464 4.76 22.62 13.59
CA GLU A 464 5.53 21.37 13.55
C GLU A 464 7.02 21.70 13.75
N PRO A 465 7.72 21.03 14.69
CA PRO A 465 9.14 21.27 14.93
C PRO A 465 9.96 20.97 13.67
N GLU A 466 11.11 21.63 13.53
CA GLU A 466 12.04 21.27 12.46
C GLU A 466 12.46 19.80 12.62
N SER A 467 12.41 19.06 11.51
CA SER A 467 12.76 17.64 11.52
C SER A 467 14.18 17.44 12.02
N THR A 468 14.35 16.55 12.99
CA THR A 468 15.68 16.23 13.53
C THR A 468 16.55 15.55 12.46
N VAL A 469 17.87 15.53 12.67
CA VAL A 469 18.80 14.85 11.75
C VAL A 469 18.45 13.36 11.64
N MET A 470 18.06 12.73 12.77
CA MET A 470 17.62 11.33 12.79
C MET A 470 16.30 11.14 12.02
N GLU A 471 15.33 12.05 12.16
CA GLU A 471 14.10 12.00 11.37
C GLU A 471 14.37 12.15 9.88
N LEU A 472 15.27 13.06 9.47
CA LEU A 472 15.68 13.22 8.07
C LEU A 472 16.37 11.96 7.54
N ARG A 473 17.26 11.33 8.32
CA ARG A 473 17.90 10.05 7.99
C ARG A 473 16.88 8.94 7.81
N MET A 474 16.00 8.74 8.79
CA MET A 474 14.91 7.74 8.72
C MET A 474 13.99 7.98 7.52
N THR A 475 13.74 9.25 7.22
CA THR A 475 12.96 9.70 6.09
C THR A 475 13.63 9.38 4.74
N ALA A 476 14.96 9.28 4.69
CA ALA A 476 15.67 8.74 3.53
C ALA A 476 15.64 7.20 3.49
N HIS A 477 15.82 6.51 4.62
CA HIS A 477 15.69 5.04 4.68
C HIS A 477 14.32 4.54 4.26
N LYS A 478 13.25 5.29 4.58
CA LYS A 478 11.88 5.03 4.13
C LYS A 478 11.79 4.90 2.60
N LEU A 479 12.64 5.57 1.81
CA LEU A 479 12.70 5.36 0.36
C LEU A 479 13.13 3.93 0.00
N LEU A 480 14.16 3.42 0.65
CA LEU A 480 14.66 2.06 0.37
C LEU A 480 13.64 1.01 0.80
N TRP A 481 12.98 1.25 1.93
CA TRP A 481 11.90 0.42 2.44
C TRP A 481 10.71 0.34 1.50
N GLU A 482 10.25 1.50 0.99
CA GLU A 482 9.20 1.57 -0.01
C GLU A 482 9.61 0.87 -1.32
N ALA A 483 10.90 0.85 -1.66
CA ALA A 483 11.38 0.15 -2.86
C ALA A 483 11.27 -1.37 -2.71
N ILE A 484 11.65 -1.89 -1.54
CA ILE A 484 11.46 -3.31 -1.19
C ILE A 484 9.99 -3.68 -1.23
N ASP A 485 9.14 -2.89 -0.55
CA ASP A 485 7.69 -3.08 -0.51
C ASP A 485 7.10 -3.05 -1.93
N TYR A 486 7.56 -2.12 -2.78
CA TYR A 486 7.13 -2.02 -4.17
C TYR A 486 7.43 -3.30 -4.96
N THR A 487 8.67 -3.80 -4.88
CA THR A 487 9.06 -5.05 -5.56
C THR A 487 8.24 -6.23 -5.06
N ILE A 488 8.01 -6.35 -3.76
CA ILE A 488 7.21 -7.46 -3.20
C ILE A 488 5.76 -7.39 -3.68
N CYS A 489 5.15 -6.20 -3.68
CA CYS A 489 3.77 -6.05 -4.16
C CYS A 489 3.61 -6.30 -5.66
N VAL A 490 4.61 -5.95 -6.46
CA VAL A 490 4.61 -6.24 -7.90
C VAL A 490 4.69 -7.75 -8.16
N GLU A 491 5.47 -8.48 -7.36
CA GLU A 491 5.70 -9.92 -7.49
C GLU A 491 4.69 -10.82 -6.74
N ALA A 492 3.73 -10.24 -6.02
CA ALA A 492 2.73 -10.98 -5.27
C ALA A 492 1.74 -11.73 -6.18
N ASP A 493 1.22 -12.87 -5.73
CA ASP A 493 0.19 -13.60 -6.47
C ASP A 493 -1.10 -12.77 -6.58
N VAL A 494 -1.46 -12.10 -5.47
CA VAL A 494 -2.61 -11.22 -5.37
C VAL A 494 -2.19 -9.89 -4.75
N PHE A 495 -2.61 -8.77 -5.35
CA PHE A 495 -2.44 -7.44 -4.77
C PHE A 495 -3.80 -6.83 -4.37
N VAL A 496 -3.87 -6.27 -3.16
CA VAL A 496 -5.06 -5.61 -2.61
C VAL A 496 -4.67 -4.20 -2.12
N PRO A 497 -5.15 -3.13 -2.75
CA PRO A 497 -5.07 -1.78 -2.22
C PRO A 497 -6.22 -1.53 -1.24
N GLY A 498 -5.90 -1.17 0.01
CA GLY A 498 -6.85 -0.58 0.95
C GLY A 498 -7.08 0.91 0.69
N PHE A 499 -6.13 1.55 -0.02
CA PHE A 499 -6.23 2.93 -0.44
C PHE A 499 -5.40 3.26 -1.68
N ASP A 500 -6.07 3.38 -2.81
CA ASP A 500 -5.67 4.09 -4.02
C ASP A 500 -6.40 5.43 -4.12
N ARG A 501 -6.07 6.27 -5.08
CA ARG A 501 -6.66 7.61 -5.15
C ARG A 501 -7.90 7.71 -6.03
N ASP A 502 -8.44 6.61 -6.56
CA ASP A 502 -9.71 6.49 -7.31
C ASP A 502 -9.93 7.62 -8.36
N GLY A 503 -8.90 8.03 -9.08
CA GLY A 503 -9.02 9.17 -10.00
C GLY A 503 -9.16 10.56 -9.33
N LYS A 504 -8.98 10.66 -8.02
CA LYS A 504 -9.06 11.88 -7.19
C LYS A 504 -7.67 12.26 -6.65
N GLY A 505 -6.93 13.03 -7.44
CA GLY A 505 -5.63 13.59 -7.07
C GLY A 505 -4.45 12.90 -7.76
N ARG A 506 -3.24 13.06 -7.21
CA ARG A 506 -2.00 12.53 -7.82
C ARG A 506 -1.91 11.02 -7.61
N PRO A 507 -1.33 10.21 -8.50
CA PRO A 507 -1.15 8.78 -8.27
C PRO A 507 -0.38 8.50 -6.97
N ASN A 508 -0.73 7.43 -6.26
CA ASN A 508 -0.01 6.97 -5.07
C ASN A 508 0.72 5.65 -5.33
N PHE A 509 1.32 5.08 -4.29
CA PHE A 509 2.01 3.79 -4.33
C PHE A 509 1.16 2.68 -4.94
N ALA A 510 -0.07 2.51 -4.47
CA ALA A 510 -0.99 1.50 -4.98
C ALA A 510 -1.23 1.68 -6.48
N SER A 511 -1.53 2.90 -6.93
CA SER A 511 -1.76 3.18 -8.35
C SER A 511 -0.59 2.74 -9.24
N LEU A 512 0.66 2.94 -8.81
CA LEU A 512 1.83 2.51 -9.60
C LEU A 512 2.15 1.02 -9.50
N VAL A 513 1.90 0.39 -8.35
CA VAL A 513 1.99 -1.07 -8.24
C VAL A 513 0.97 -1.71 -9.19
N MET A 514 -0.28 -1.23 -9.19
CA MET A 514 -1.33 -1.71 -10.08
C MET A 514 -0.96 -1.54 -11.55
N GLY A 515 -0.40 -0.39 -11.93
CA GLY A 515 0.05 -0.13 -13.30
C GLY A 515 1.25 -1.00 -13.72
N HIS A 516 2.21 -1.23 -12.83
CA HIS A 516 3.35 -2.12 -13.11
C HIS A 516 2.92 -3.58 -13.19
N ARG A 517 2.06 -4.05 -12.29
CA ARG A 517 1.48 -5.40 -12.38
C ARG A 517 0.74 -5.58 -13.71
N LEU A 518 -0.07 -4.60 -14.10
CA LEU A 518 -0.78 -4.59 -15.39
C LEU A 518 0.18 -4.61 -16.59
N TYR A 519 1.33 -3.94 -16.50
CA TYR A 519 2.38 -4.00 -17.51
C TYR A 519 3.04 -5.39 -17.57
N GLN A 520 3.51 -5.91 -16.44
CA GLN A 520 4.26 -7.17 -16.36
C GLN A 520 3.41 -8.37 -16.76
N SER A 521 2.17 -8.42 -16.28
CA SER A 521 1.20 -9.46 -16.62
C SER A 521 -0.21 -8.93 -16.38
N ALA A 522 -0.95 -8.67 -17.46
CA ALA A 522 -2.32 -8.20 -17.37
C ALA A 522 -3.26 -9.20 -16.67
N ALA A 523 -2.90 -10.49 -16.69
CA ALA A 523 -3.64 -11.56 -16.04
C ALA A 523 -3.38 -11.66 -14.51
N SER A 524 -2.42 -10.91 -13.97
CA SER A 524 -2.09 -10.94 -12.53
C SER A 524 -3.24 -10.38 -11.68
N LYS A 525 -3.64 -11.12 -10.64
CA LYS A 525 -4.77 -10.71 -9.80
C LYS A 525 -4.48 -9.45 -9.00
N THR A 526 -5.33 -8.46 -9.21
CA THR A 526 -5.25 -7.18 -8.53
C THR A 526 -6.67 -6.71 -8.27
N TYR A 527 -7.09 -6.72 -7.01
CA TYR A 527 -8.44 -6.27 -6.64
C TYR A 527 -8.49 -4.75 -6.66
N ARG A 528 -9.31 -4.16 -7.53
CA ARG A 528 -9.54 -2.71 -7.60
C ARG A 528 -10.84 -2.39 -6.88
N LEU A 529 -10.77 -2.35 -5.56
CA LEU A 529 -11.95 -2.22 -4.70
C LEU A 529 -12.63 -0.87 -4.93
N ASP A 530 -13.91 -0.87 -5.32
CA ASP A 530 -14.71 0.36 -5.26
C ASP A 530 -15.06 0.63 -3.80
N ARG A 531 -14.29 1.51 -3.17
CA ARG A 531 -14.48 1.84 -1.75
C ARG A 531 -15.87 2.36 -1.45
N ARG A 532 -16.54 3.03 -2.40
CA ARG A 532 -17.90 3.54 -2.19
C ARG A 532 -18.88 2.39 -2.02
N GLU A 533 -18.80 1.39 -2.89
CA GLU A 533 -19.69 0.22 -2.81
C GLU A 533 -19.32 -0.72 -1.68
N VAL A 534 -18.03 -0.91 -1.42
CA VAL A 534 -17.54 -1.68 -0.26
C VAL A 534 -18.04 -1.07 1.05
N VAL A 535 -17.96 0.25 1.23
CA VAL A 535 -18.45 0.91 2.44
C VAL A 535 -19.95 0.70 2.61
N LYS A 536 -20.76 0.77 1.55
CA LYS A 536 -22.20 0.48 1.65
C LYS A 536 -22.46 -0.95 2.12
N LEU A 537 -21.77 -1.93 1.53
CA LEU A 537 -21.88 -3.34 1.95
C LEU A 537 -21.48 -3.51 3.42
N LEU A 538 -20.42 -2.83 3.88
CA LEU A 538 -20.00 -2.91 5.28
C LEU A 538 -21.00 -2.25 6.24
N GLU A 539 -21.66 -1.17 5.84
CA GLU A 539 -22.70 -0.52 6.65
C GLU A 539 -23.93 -1.42 6.83
N GLU A 540 -24.29 -2.26 5.84
CA GLU A 540 -25.39 -3.24 5.97
C GLU A 540 -25.18 -4.24 7.12
N ILE A 541 -23.92 -4.55 7.43
CA ILE A 541 -23.55 -5.50 8.49
C ILE A 541 -22.91 -4.83 9.70
N ARG A 542 -23.00 -3.51 9.85
CA ARG A 542 -22.24 -2.76 10.87
C ARG A 542 -22.44 -3.29 12.29
N ASP A 543 -23.67 -3.67 12.64
CA ASP A 543 -24.01 -4.15 13.99
C ASP A 543 -23.60 -5.62 14.20
N HIS A 544 -23.30 -6.34 13.12
CA HIS A 544 -23.00 -7.78 13.09
C HIS A 544 -21.84 -8.11 12.13
N LEU A 545 -20.76 -7.32 12.17
CA LEU A 545 -19.63 -7.37 11.22
C LEU A 545 -19.03 -8.77 11.00
N TYR A 546 -19.14 -9.63 12.01
CA TYR A 546 -18.59 -10.99 12.01
C TYR A 546 -19.62 -12.10 11.76
N GLN A 547 -20.89 -11.73 11.53
CA GLN A 547 -22.00 -12.64 11.27
C GLN A 547 -22.71 -12.20 9.97
N ALA A 548 -22.05 -12.38 8.81
CA ALA A 548 -22.70 -12.10 7.54
C ALA A 548 -23.60 -13.26 7.10
N ASN A 549 -24.75 -12.91 6.53
CA ASN A 549 -25.65 -13.85 5.89
C ASN A 549 -25.12 -14.28 4.50
N HIS A 550 -25.68 -15.35 3.95
CA HIS A 550 -25.28 -15.88 2.65
C HIS A 550 -25.46 -14.84 1.53
N THR A 551 -26.54 -14.06 1.56
CA THR A 551 -26.85 -13.05 0.54
C THR A 551 -25.79 -11.95 0.48
N TRP A 552 -25.33 -11.45 1.63
CA TRP A 552 -24.24 -10.47 1.70
C TRP A 552 -22.92 -11.05 1.19
N ILE A 553 -22.60 -12.30 1.54
CA ILE A 553 -21.39 -12.98 1.05
C ILE A 553 -21.43 -13.10 -0.48
N THR A 554 -22.57 -13.48 -1.06
CA THR A 554 -22.75 -13.53 -2.52
C THR A 554 -22.55 -12.14 -3.15
N SER A 555 -23.08 -11.08 -2.52
CA SER A 555 -22.88 -9.69 -2.98
C SER A 555 -21.41 -9.27 -2.97
N VAL A 556 -20.67 -9.58 -1.91
CA VAL A 556 -19.22 -9.30 -1.82
C VAL A 556 -18.44 -10.10 -2.86
N ARG A 557 -18.73 -11.40 -3.01
CA ARG A 557 -18.09 -12.25 -4.03
C ARG A 557 -18.35 -11.72 -5.44
N LYS A 558 -19.59 -11.30 -5.73
CA LYS A 558 -19.97 -10.70 -7.01
C LYS A 558 -19.21 -9.39 -7.24
N HIS A 559 -19.14 -8.52 -6.23
CA HIS A 559 -18.41 -7.26 -6.31
C HIS A 559 -16.92 -7.50 -6.59
N LEU A 560 -16.25 -8.35 -5.81
CA LEU A 560 -14.83 -8.64 -5.99
C LEU A 560 -14.53 -9.28 -7.36
N ARG A 561 -15.38 -10.18 -7.86
CA ARG A 561 -15.26 -10.71 -9.23
C ARG A 561 -15.35 -9.60 -10.28
N LYS A 562 -16.38 -8.75 -10.17
CA LYS A 562 -16.60 -7.62 -11.08
C LYS A 562 -15.39 -6.69 -11.15
N THR A 563 -14.78 -6.38 -10.00
CA THR A 563 -13.62 -5.47 -9.92
C THR A 563 -12.36 -5.97 -10.64
N LEU A 564 -12.23 -7.28 -10.90
CA LEU A 564 -11.07 -7.83 -11.61
C LEU A 564 -11.06 -7.46 -13.10
N LEU A 565 -12.23 -7.37 -13.75
CA LEU A 565 -12.36 -7.10 -15.19
C LEU A 565 -12.89 -5.71 -15.48
N GLU A 566 -14.06 -5.35 -14.93
CA GLU A 566 -14.67 -4.03 -15.16
C GLU A 566 -13.82 -2.91 -14.53
N GLY A 567 -13.16 -3.21 -13.40
CA GLY A 567 -12.24 -2.27 -12.76
C GLY A 567 -11.08 -1.84 -13.65
N LEU A 568 -10.65 -2.66 -14.62
CA LEU A 568 -9.63 -2.23 -15.59
C LEU A 568 -10.17 -1.20 -16.58
N LYS A 569 -11.41 -1.38 -17.04
CA LYS A 569 -12.08 -0.46 -17.97
C LYS A 569 -12.33 0.89 -17.31
N ASP A 570 -12.84 0.87 -16.08
CA ASP A 570 -13.12 2.10 -15.33
C ASP A 570 -11.83 2.88 -15.08
N GLU A 571 -10.75 2.21 -14.68
CA GLU A 571 -9.44 2.83 -14.45
C GLU A 571 -8.80 3.42 -15.71
N SER A 572 -9.04 2.83 -16.88
CA SER A 572 -8.60 3.43 -18.16
C SER A 572 -9.20 4.83 -18.35
N THR A 573 -10.42 5.06 -17.86
CA THR A 573 -11.10 6.37 -17.96
C THR A 573 -10.82 7.30 -16.78
N SER A 574 -10.66 6.77 -15.57
CA SER A 574 -10.54 7.57 -14.34
C SER A 574 -9.09 7.90 -13.96
N SER A 575 -8.18 6.91 -13.99
CA SER A 575 -6.81 7.07 -13.46
C SER A 575 -5.78 7.37 -14.53
N LYS A 576 -5.91 6.80 -15.74
CA LYS A 576 -4.98 7.06 -16.86
C LYS A 576 -4.82 8.55 -17.19
N PRO A 577 -5.88 9.39 -17.20
CA PRO A 577 -5.74 10.83 -17.49
C PRO A 577 -4.96 11.61 -16.43
N LEU A 578 -4.81 11.05 -15.22
CA LEU A 578 -4.04 11.65 -14.13
C LEU A 578 -2.61 11.14 -14.10
N SER A 579 -2.44 9.84 -14.35
CA SER A 579 -1.15 9.19 -14.45
C SER A 579 -1.18 8.08 -15.47
N PHE A 580 -0.37 8.25 -16.52
CA PHE A 580 -0.20 7.22 -17.53
C PHE A 580 0.35 5.91 -16.95
N LEU A 581 1.28 5.99 -15.98
CA LEU A 581 1.94 4.81 -15.43
C LEU A 581 1.05 4.00 -14.49
N SER A 582 -0.06 4.55 -13.99
CA SER A 582 -1.03 3.75 -13.22
C SER A 582 -1.90 2.85 -14.11
N HIS A 583 -1.99 3.16 -15.41
CA HIS A 583 -2.71 2.36 -16.39
C HIS A 583 -2.00 2.45 -17.77
N PRO A 584 -0.94 1.64 -18.01
CA PRO A 584 -0.10 1.77 -19.20
C PRO A 584 -0.66 1.14 -20.49
N LEU A 585 -1.87 0.56 -20.44
CA LEU A 585 -2.55 0.03 -21.61
C LEU A 585 -3.25 1.16 -22.42
N PRO A 586 -3.29 1.08 -23.76
CA PRO A 586 -2.73 0.02 -24.61
C PRO A 586 -1.28 0.25 -25.07
N GLU A 587 -0.70 1.43 -24.81
CA GLU A 587 0.54 1.91 -25.43
C GLU A 587 1.74 0.97 -25.21
N CYS A 588 1.76 0.32 -24.05
CA CYS A 588 2.88 -0.48 -23.56
C CYS A 588 2.63 -1.98 -23.60
N SER A 589 1.68 -2.40 -24.43
CA SER A 589 1.27 -3.79 -24.58
C SER A 589 1.08 -4.19 -26.04
N CYS A 590 1.00 -5.49 -26.27
CA CYS A 590 0.63 -6.09 -27.53
C CYS A 590 -0.20 -7.37 -27.32
N LEU A 591 -0.90 -7.79 -28.37
CA LEU A 591 -1.67 -9.04 -28.39
C LEU A 591 -0.86 -10.16 -29.06
N ARG A 592 -0.80 -11.33 -28.43
CA ARG A 592 -0.19 -12.55 -29.00
C ARG A 592 -1.16 -13.26 -29.97
N TYR A 593 -0.65 -14.11 -30.88
CA TYR A 593 -1.49 -14.90 -31.80
C TYR A 593 -2.30 -16.00 -31.08
N GLY A 594 -3.64 -15.97 -31.21
CA GLY A 594 -4.62 -17.02 -30.88
C GLY A 594 -5.76 -16.54 -29.97
N THR A 595 -6.97 -16.22 -30.46
CA THR A 595 -8.05 -17.16 -30.88
C THR A 595 -9.00 -16.59 -31.96
N THR A 596 -8.62 -15.57 -32.73
CA THR A 596 -9.56 -14.90 -33.66
C THR A 596 -9.81 -15.61 -34.99
N GLU A 597 -9.08 -16.66 -35.37
CA GLU A 597 -9.28 -17.33 -36.67
C GLU A 597 -10.32 -18.48 -36.66
N THR A 598 -10.88 -18.86 -35.50
CA THR A 598 -11.90 -19.93 -35.42
C THR A 598 -13.31 -19.51 -35.02
N SER A 599 -13.60 -18.21 -34.84
CA SER A 599 -14.94 -17.77 -34.39
C SER A 599 -15.78 -17.02 -35.43
N PHE A 600 -15.46 -17.08 -36.72
CA PHE A 600 -16.29 -16.47 -37.77
C PHE A 600 -17.69 -17.12 -37.94
N GLN A 601 -18.11 -18.02 -37.04
CA GLN A 601 -19.43 -18.66 -37.04
C GLN A 601 -20.11 -18.71 -35.65
N ALA A 602 -19.85 -17.76 -34.75
CA ALA A 602 -20.65 -17.59 -33.54
C ALA A 602 -21.51 -16.32 -33.63
N SER A 603 -22.82 -16.45 -33.43
CA SER A 603 -23.84 -15.39 -33.53
C SER A 603 -23.86 -14.39 -32.35
N SER A 604 -22.83 -14.42 -31.50
CA SER A 604 -22.61 -13.46 -30.41
C SER A 604 -21.12 -13.12 -30.31
N PRO A 605 -20.74 -11.85 -30.11
CA PRO A 605 -19.34 -11.49 -29.86
C PRO A 605 -18.92 -12.14 -28.53
N SER A 606 -17.81 -12.89 -28.55
CA SER A 606 -17.23 -13.46 -27.33
C SER A 606 -16.87 -12.35 -26.35
N THR A 607 -17.01 -12.61 -25.04
CA THR A 607 -16.62 -11.67 -23.95
C THR A 607 -15.20 -11.12 -24.14
N GLN A 608 -14.33 -11.94 -24.74
CA GLN A 608 -12.96 -11.60 -25.14
C GLN A 608 -12.87 -10.40 -26.12
N LEU A 609 -13.67 -10.39 -27.19
CA LEU A 609 -13.72 -9.29 -28.17
C LEU A 609 -14.19 -7.96 -27.54
N GLN A 610 -15.04 -8.03 -26.51
CA GLN A 610 -15.52 -6.85 -25.79
C GLN A 610 -14.44 -6.26 -24.86
N VAL A 611 -13.65 -7.11 -24.21
CA VAL A 611 -12.52 -6.70 -23.35
C VAL A 611 -11.38 -6.10 -24.19
N GLU A 612 -11.06 -6.69 -25.34
CA GLU A 612 -10.05 -6.16 -26.27
C GLU A 612 -10.43 -4.76 -26.78
N ALA A 613 -11.68 -4.58 -27.20
CA ALA A 613 -12.20 -3.29 -27.64
C ALA A 613 -12.23 -2.25 -26.50
N ALA A 614 -12.52 -2.68 -25.27
CA ALA A 614 -12.57 -1.79 -24.09
C ALA A 614 -11.18 -1.34 -23.61
N LEU A 615 -10.16 -2.19 -23.73
CA LEU A 615 -8.78 -1.87 -23.35
C LEU A 615 -7.99 -1.15 -24.46
N GLY A 616 -8.52 -1.14 -25.69
CA GLY A 616 -7.93 -0.43 -26.83
C GLY A 616 -6.62 -1.05 -27.33
N VAL A 617 -6.27 -2.27 -26.89
CA VAL A 617 -5.06 -2.97 -27.33
C VAL A 617 -5.35 -3.60 -28.69
N THR A 618 -4.93 -2.94 -29.76
CA THR A 618 -5.21 -3.41 -31.13
C THR A 618 -3.99 -4.01 -31.82
N HIS A 619 -2.81 -3.82 -31.26
CA HIS A 619 -1.55 -4.10 -31.94
C HIS A 619 -1.00 -5.48 -31.60
N ARG A 620 -0.52 -6.18 -32.63
CA ARG A 620 0.04 -7.52 -32.50
C ARG A 620 1.48 -7.49 -31.98
N CYS A 621 1.83 -8.51 -31.20
CA CYS A 621 3.19 -8.73 -30.76
C CYS A 621 4.10 -9.09 -31.95
N PRO A 622 5.41 -8.81 -31.85
CA PRO A 622 6.38 -9.30 -32.82
C PRO A 622 6.42 -10.83 -32.89
N ALA A 623 6.60 -11.38 -34.09
CA ALA A 623 6.54 -12.83 -34.35
C ALA A 623 7.47 -13.71 -33.50
N TRP A 624 8.60 -13.17 -33.01
CA TRP A 624 9.51 -13.92 -32.13
C TRP A 624 8.93 -14.14 -30.73
N MET A 625 7.97 -13.31 -30.30
CA MET A 625 7.22 -13.53 -29.05
C MET A 625 6.15 -14.62 -29.20
N ASP A 626 5.88 -15.08 -30.43
CA ASP A 626 4.88 -16.12 -30.70
C ASP A 626 5.41 -17.56 -30.54
N GLY A 627 6.67 -17.78 -30.14
CA GLY A 627 7.28 -19.12 -30.04
C GLY A 627 6.82 -19.99 -28.84
N ASP A 628 6.48 -21.25 -29.17
CA ASP A 628 6.35 -22.49 -28.38
C ASP A 628 5.87 -22.42 -26.93
N SER A 629 4.54 -22.38 -26.75
CA SER A 629 3.88 -23.00 -25.60
C SER A 629 2.43 -23.34 -25.94
N ILE A 630 2.22 -24.20 -26.94
CA ILE A 630 0.97 -24.96 -27.09
C ILE A 630 1.12 -26.21 -26.23
N SER A 631 0.90 -26.04 -24.92
CA SER A 631 0.59 -27.17 -24.04
C SER A 631 -0.12 -26.63 -22.80
N GLN A 632 -1.35 -26.17 -22.96
CA GLN A 632 -2.32 -26.19 -21.87
C GLN A 632 -3.71 -26.47 -22.46
N SER A 633 -4.27 -27.54 -21.93
CA SER A 633 -5.58 -28.15 -22.16
C SER A 633 -6.65 -27.21 -22.72
N ARG A 634 -7.21 -27.61 -23.87
CA ARG A 634 -8.58 -27.25 -24.26
C ARG A 634 -9.55 -27.80 -23.21
N GLU A 635 -9.77 -27.08 -22.13
CA GLU A 635 -10.98 -27.19 -21.33
C GLU A 635 -11.77 -25.92 -21.56
N LYS A 636 -12.80 -26.07 -22.40
CA LYS A 636 -13.79 -25.05 -22.71
C LYS A 636 -14.75 -25.01 -21.53
N GLU A 637 -14.29 -24.51 -20.39
CA GLU A 637 -15.13 -24.24 -19.22
C GLU A 637 -15.59 -22.79 -19.31
N THR A 638 -16.89 -22.63 -19.52
CA THR A 638 -17.63 -21.38 -19.43
C THR A 638 -17.43 -20.80 -18.03
N GLU A 639 -17.11 -19.50 -17.90
CA GLU A 639 -17.08 -18.83 -16.58
C GLU A 639 -18.43 -18.92 -15.84
N GLU A 640 -19.50 -19.28 -16.56
CA GLU A 640 -20.84 -19.54 -16.04
C GLU A 640 -20.93 -20.83 -15.19
N ASP A 641 -20.00 -21.79 -15.32
CA ASP A 641 -20.01 -23.03 -14.51
C ASP A 641 -19.44 -22.83 -13.09
N LEU A 642 -18.89 -21.65 -12.76
CA LEU A 642 -18.44 -21.33 -11.40
C LEU A 642 -19.57 -20.85 -10.48
N ASP A 643 -20.79 -20.65 -11.02
CA ASP A 643 -21.97 -20.23 -10.27
C ASP A 643 -22.83 -21.41 -9.77
N GLU A 644 -22.64 -22.65 -10.26
CA GLU A 644 -23.51 -23.78 -9.89
C GLU A 644 -23.15 -24.48 -8.56
N ASP A 645 -21.90 -24.40 -8.09
CA ASP A 645 -21.46 -25.13 -6.89
C ASP A 645 -21.88 -24.51 -5.54
N ASP A 646 -22.41 -23.28 -5.50
CA ASP A 646 -23.01 -22.75 -4.27
C ASP A 646 -24.40 -23.40 -4.00
N SER A 647 -25.00 -24.10 -4.97
CA SER A 647 -26.35 -24.71 -4.86
C SER A 647 -26.31 -26.16 -4.38
N THR A 648 -25.26 -26.92 -4.70
CA THR A 648 -25.20 -28.38 -4.53
C THR A 648 -24.80 -28.83 -3.12
N SER A 649 -24.31 -27.93 -2.26
CA SER A 649 -24.04 -28.26 -0.84
C SER A 649 -25.30 -28.36 0.03
N SER A 650 -26.45 -27.91 -0.48
CA SER A 650 -27.73 -27.89 0.24
C SER A 650 -28.45 -29.26 0.28
N GLY A 651 -27.97 -30.25 -0.47
CA GLY A 651 -28.72 -31.49 -0.74
C GLY A 651 -28.33 -32.75 0.05
N LEU A 652 -27.29 -32.73 0.89
CA LEU A 652 -26.73 -33.96 1.50
C LEU A 652 -26.92 -34.11 3.02
N PHE A 653 -27.74 -33.28 3.66
CA PHE A 653 -27.87 -33.26 5.13
C PHE A 653 -29.24 -33.63 5.69
N PHE A 654 -29.91 -34.65 5.14
CA PHE A 654 -31.03 -35.29 5.86
C PHE A 654 -31.00 -36.81 5.71
N TRP A 655 -30.23 -37.47 6.58
CA TRP A 655 -30.50 -38.85 6.98
C TRP A 655 -30.71 -38.91 8.50
N HIS A 656 -31.99 -39.07 8.84
CA HIS A 656 -32.62 -39.61 10.04
C HIS A 656 -31.81 -39.73 11.34
N SER A 657 -32.27 -39.01 12.36
CA SER A 657 -32.45 -39.58 13.70
C SER A 657 -33.93 -39.45 14.08
N VAL A 658 -34.67 -40.55 13.96
CA VAL A 658 -36.06 -40.68 14.40
C VAL A 658 -36.04 -40.96 15.90
N GLY A 659 -36.37 -39.94 16.69
CA GLY A 659 -36.77 -40.06 18.09
C GLY A 659 -38.29 -40.03 18.18
N ASN A 660 -38.85 -41.10 18.72
CA ASN A 660 -40.27 -41.46 18.81
C ASN A 660 -41.03 -40.61 19.87
N HIS A 661 -42.37 -40.60 19.76
CA HIS A 661 -43.45 -39.94 20.55
C HIS A 661 -44.03 -38.69 19.84
N GLY A 662 -45.20 -38.70 19.20
CA GLY A 662 -46.51 -39.29 19.56
C GLY A 662 -47.34 -38.17 20.23
N GLY A 663 -48.52 -37.74 19.80
CA GLY A 663 -49.41 -37.97 18.66
C GLY A 663 -50.55 -36.93 18.78
N GLY A 664 -51.36 -36.74 17.74
CA GLY A 664 -52.57 -35.91 17.81
C GLY A 664 -52.94 -35.22 16.49
N GLU A 665 -53.84 -35.85 15.74
CA GLU A 665 -54.50 -35.35 14.53
C GLU A 665 -55.34 -34.09 14.80
N VAL A 666 -55.58 -33.26 13.76
CA VAL A 666 -56.92 -33.00 13.17
C VAL A 666 -56.82 -31.99 12.01
N ASN A 667 -57.65 -32.27 11.01
CA ASN A 667 -57.80 -31.71 9.66
C ASN A 667 -58.51 -30.33 9.54
N ASN A 668 -58.46 -29.80 8.31
CA ASN A 668 -59.31 -28.81 7.60
C ASN A 668 -58.74 -27.38 7.49
N LYS A 669 -58.40 -26.84 6.31
CA LYS A 669 -59.16 -26.49 5.07
C LYS A 669 -60.00 -25.21 5.25
N GLU A 670 -59.55 -24.09 4.66
CA GLU A 670 -60.28 -23.26 3.67
C GLU A 670 -59.63 -21.89 3.44
N GLU A 671 -59.64 -21.50 2.16
CA GLU A 671 -59.32 -20.19 1.58
C GLU A 671 -60.40 -19.15 1.93
N THR A 672 -60.04 -17.86 1.88
CA THR A 672 -60.91 -16.83 1.29
C THR A 672 -60.11 -15.55 0.98
N GLN A 673 -60.12 -15.19 -0.31
CA GLN A 673 -59.81 -13.85 -0.82
C GLN A 673 -60.97 -12.88 -0.50
N MET A 674 -60.67 -11.59 -0.42
CA MET A 674 -61.62 -10.53 -0.75
C MET A 674 -60.87 -9.37 -1.43
N GLU A 675 -61.24 -9.12 -2.69
CA GLU A 675 -60.92 -7.95 -3.51
C GLU A 675 -61.84 -6.76 -3.16
N ASP A 676 -61.45 -5.55 -3.58
CA ASP A 676 -62.30 -4.43 -4.10
C ASP A 676 -61.29 -3.32 -4.54
N GLN A 677 -61.01 -3.05 -5.83
CA GLN A 677 -61.77 -2.39 -6.92
C GLN A 677 -61.86 -0.85 -6.74
N GLU A 678 -61.02 0.00 -7.39
CA GLU A 678 -61.05 0.66 -8.73
C GLU A 678 -61.53 2.14 -8.73
N GLU A 679 -61.16 2.83 -9.83
CA GLU A 679 -61.50 4.19 -10.36
C GLU A 679 -60.53 5.34 -9.99
N LEU A 680 -59.67 5.87 -10.90
CA LEU A 680 -59.91 6.75 -12.09
C LEU A 680 -60.78 7.98 -11.71
N GLU A 681 -60.50 9.24 -12.02
CA GLU A 681 -59.79 9.92 -13.11
C GLU A 681 -59.74 11.43 -12.75
N GLY A 682 -58.95 12.25 -13.46
CA GLY A 682 -59.27 13.68 -13.64
C GLY A 682 -58.18 14.71 -13.33
N ALA A 683 -57.47 15.12 -14.38
CA ALA A 683 -56.67 16.33 -14.45
C ALA A 683 -57.54 17.58 -14.67
N ASP A 684 -57.16 18.71 -14.04
CA ASP A 684 -57.00 20.06 -14.63
C ASP A 684 -57.21 21.17 -13.57
N ARG A 685 -56.10 21.77 -13.14
CA ARG A 685 -55.79 23.22 -13.31
C ARG A 685 -54.45 23.60 -12.70
#